data_AF-A0A9E0ZKY8-F1
#
_entry.id   AF-A0A9E0ZKY8-F1
#
_cell.length_a   1.000
_cell.length_b   1.000
_cell.length_c   1.000
_cell.angle_alpha   90.00
_cell.angle_beta   90.00
_cell.angle_gamma   90.00
#
_symmetry.space_group_name_H-M   'P 1'
#
loop_
_entity.id
_entity.type
_entity.pdbx_description
1 polymer ?
#
loop_
_entity_poly.entity_id
_entity_poly.type
_entity_poly.pdbx_seq_one_letter_code
_entity_poly.pdbx_strand_id
1 'polypeptide(L)'
;MRLFTGKNRGAISVFLCLILLPVLVFCGIIVDASRLFASKTVVSAAGDLTMNAALSAYDKELKDNYGLLAMAEKPESPKMKESLFQYFRESCNGALYLEQETGEEEKLHSMIQLEAEDKEFEAKGVESSSLGQYNVLKQQIIEYMKFRGPVYIIDDIVEKFKKLPLDKMEEKQEYIEKKSEYGQKVSKLGKPLEKAKKEIDNYIEAWNKIDGLLQGGEPGFTEEYRSKIVFWIAGKSAEMYLNGEYVDVPWENGDMLRIPEDSATIAANIAGDITWTESIFDQDKFNNIMAAISVYRQSDILAGGMTEENGFPEEIIEKFFNLYFTCHDSKEEMMQVYSRAVSDYIDSCDKLQKELNKNIKKMLDASEKAQKALEEVKKKYEEAEQVKKEYESLGQKLEIGNETIEDDNVTIDMQALEELKLCLSGNQAGVESLGNALEQKISSYQTIPGKITESGLDSVQAGYLSRYTESSAVELILSEKGIYWDSMAEETSLCDPAEQTFYKETLAEIGQKTDAPEEKNRDDARNEAKKNQEAYKAALKAARDLASAKNLASEQVEQETGFAYPEDYPGAGKSEINTDEIKDHTVKVKGDNVNDNSIVEDSGNSMGAIEGLLNAIDELTGSTLEKAYIVEYVTEMFNCYTTGLGEEKGDVQSLSGESLFEHYIQAGEMEYILYGSPRIMNNVTYAVSQTFAIRLGINSVYIFLDKEENAIANGIASAISTSAGSPWLYPIIKYGYLFCRALADSGSEVTKLLAGEAVQIVPGKEFKDITLTYKEYLKLYILCAVLSDKGEKDIVMRAADCIQLNTKSKLSEKYTMVSLKATVKSSTTFLPKVPAFLGKQGKETDGKKSILYRSVLAY
;
A
#
# COMPACT_ATOMS: atom_id res chain seq x y z
N MET A 1 27.16 126.45 -20.17
CA MET A 1 27.25 125.08 -20.72
C MET A 1 27.65 125.12 -22.20
N ARG A 2 28.90 125.52 -22.46
CA ARG A 2 29.58 125.45 -23.78
C ARG A 2 30.90 124.75 -23.50
N LEU A 3 30.96 123.44 -23.70
CA LEU A 3 32.19 122.63 -23.77
C LEU A 3 31.74 121.25 -24.26
N PHE A 4 32.42 120.71 -25.27
CA PHE A 4 32.12 119.50 -26.06
C PHE A 4 31.34 119.64 -27.39
N THR A 5 31.71 120.63 -28.22
CA THR A 5 31.53 120.51 -29.68
C THR A 5 32.79 120.97 -30.41
N GLY A 6 33.62 120.02 -30.85
CA GLY A 6 34.75 120.28 -31.74
C GLY A 6 35.65 119.05 -31.91
N LYS A 7 35.72 118.51 -33.14
CA LYS A 7 36.54 117.37 -33.65
C LYS A 7 35.98 115.93 -33.64
N ASN A 8 34.70 115.70 -33.34
CA ASN A 8 34.10 114.35 -33.33
C ASN A 8 32.78 114.26 -34.15
N ARG A 9 32.77 114.69 -35.42
CA ARG A 9 31.59 114.49 -36.30
C ARG A 9 31.44 113.01 -36.62
N GLY A 10 30.34 112.40 -36.16
CA GLY A 10 30.08 110.96 -36.27
C GLY A 10 30.31 110.18 -34.98
N ALA A 11 30.90 110.76 -33.93
CA ALA A 11 31.13 110.04 -32.67
C ALA A 11 29.83 109.64 -31.96
N ILE A 12 28.76 110.43 -32.07
CA ILE A 12 27.44 110.06 -31.54
C ILE A 12 26.86 108.88 -32.32
N SER A 13 26.99 108.85 -33.65
CA SER A 13 26.53 107.74 -34.49
C SER A 13 27.37 106.48 -34.27
N VAL A 14 28.70 106.61 -34.12
CA VAL A 14 29.60 105.48 -33.80
C VAL A 14 29.33 104.95 -32.39
N PHE A 15 29.11 105.83 -31.40
CA PHE A 15 28.73 105.44 -30.04
C PHE A 15 27.35 104.77 -30.01
N LEU A 16 26.38 105.31 -30.75
CA LEU A 16 25.06 104.71 -30.90
C LEU A 16 25.16 103.34 -31.57
N CYS A 17 25.94 103.18 -32.65
CA CYS A 17 26.18 101.88 -33.28
C CYS A 17 26.92 100.91 -32.34
N LEU A 18 27.88 101.39 -31.55
CA LEU A 18 28.60 100.59 -30.54
C LEU A 18 27.68 100.07 -29.43
N ILE A 19 26.56 100.75 -29.14
CA ILE A 19 25.55 100.29 -28.16
C ILE A 19 24.44 99.48 -28.83
N LEU A 20 23.91 99.97 -29.96
CA LEU A 20 22.78 99.38 -30.67
C LEU A 20 23.10 97.98 -31.18
N LEU A 21 24.30 97.77 -31.71
CA LEU A 21 24.66 96.51 -32.35
C LEU A 21 24.76 95.36 -31.32
N PRO A 22 25.46 95.51 -30.17
CA PRO A 22 25.40 94.52 -29.09
C PRO A 22 23.99 94.29 -28.52
N VAL A 23 23.18 95.35 -28.36
CA VAL A 23 21.80 95.23 -27.87
C VAL A 23 20.93 94.45 -28.86
N LEU A 24 21.05 94.69 -30.16
CA LEU A 24 20.30 93.97 -31.19
C LEU A 24 20.70 92.49 -31.25
N VAL A 25 22.00 92.18 -31.15
CA VAL A 25 22.50 90.80 -31.05
C VAL A 25 21.97 90.13 -29.78
N PHE A 26 21.99 90.82 -28.63
CA PHE A 26 21.45 90.31 -27.37
C PHE A 26 19.94 90.04 -27.44
N CYS A 27 19.16 90.95 -28.01
CA CYS A 27 17.73 90.75 -28.26
C CYS A 27 17.49 89.56 -29.21
N GLY A 28 18.27 89.42 -30.28
CA GLY A 28 18.17 88.29 -31.21
C GLY A 28 18.49 86.94 -30.54
N ILE A 29 19.49 86.89 -29.66
CA ILE A 29 19.80 85.71 -28.85
C ILE A 29 18.65 85.38 -27.89
N ILE A 30 18.06 86.38 -27.22
CA ILE A 30 16.90 86.17 -26.34
C ILE A 30 15.72 85.61 -27.12
N VAL A 31 15.41 86.15 -28.31
CA VAL A 31 14.32 85.66 -29.15
C VAL A 31 14.54 84.20 -29.54
N ASP A 32 15.74 83.82 -29.97
CA ASP A 32 16.07 82.43 -30.29
C ASP A 32 16.04 81.52 -29.04
N ALA A 33 16.49 82.02 -27.89
CA ALA A 33 16.41 81.29 -26.63
C ALA A 33 14.95 81.03 -26.22
N SER A 34 14.09 82.06 -26.26
CA SER A 34 12.66 81.94 -26.00
C SER A 34 11.98 80.96 -26.96
N ARG A 35 12.33 81.01 -28.25
CA ARG A 35 11.83 80.04 -29.24
C ARG A 35 12.28 78.62 -28.93
N LEU A 36 13.55 78.41 -28.57
CA LEU A 36 14.06 77.08 -28.21
C LEU A 36 13.36 76.53 -26.97
N PHE A 37 13.08 77.36 -25.95
CA PHE A 37 12.30 76.95 -24.79
C PHE A 37 10.85 76.61 -25.15
N ALA A 38 10.19 77.43 -25.97
CA ALA A 38 8.85 77.15 -26.46
C ALA A 38 8.79 75.87 -27.30
N SER A 39 9.77 75.65 -28.19
CA SER A 39 9.95 74.41 -28.95
C SER A 39 10.08 73.19 -28.03
N LYS A 40 10.83 73.28 -26.93
CA LYS A 40 10.92 72.20 -25.94
C LYS A 40 9.56 71.89 -25.31
N THR A 41 8.79 72.92 -24.95
CA THR A 41 7.45 72.76 -24.39
C THR A 41 6.49 72.12 -25.38
N VAL A 42 6.49 72.57 -26.65
CA VAL A 42 5.64 72.00 -27.71
C VAL A 42 6.02 70.54 -27.98
N VAL A 43 7.31 70.22 -28.07
CA VAL A 43 7.80 68.84 -28.25
C VAL A 43 7.40 67.97 -27.06
N SER A 44 7.47 68.49 -25.83
CA SER A 44 7.03 67.75 -24.63
C SER A 44 5.53 67.45 -24.66
N ALA A 45 4.70 68.46 -24.93
CA ALA A 45 3.25 68.30 -25.02
C ALA A 45 2.85 67.35 -26.16
N ALA A 46 3.52 67.44 -27.31
CA ALA A 46 3.32 66.53 -28.43
C ALA A 46 3.68 65.08 -28.06
N GLY A 47 4.77 64.88 -27.33
CA GLY A 47 5.15 63.58 -26.79
C GLY A 47 4.09 63.01 -25.83
N ASP A 48 3.61 63.82 -24.88
CA ASP A 48 2.62 63.40 -23.89
C ASP A 48 1.26 63.05 -24.55
N LEU A 49 0.82 63.86 -25.53
CA LEU A 49 -0.37 63.56 -26.32
C LEU A 49 -0.21 62.27 -27.13
N THR A 50 0.96 62.06 -27.73
CA THR A 50 1.23 60.83 -28.50
C THR A 50 1.22 59.59 -27.61
N MET A 51 1.83 59.65 -26.43
CA MET A 51 1.80 58.53 -25.49
C MET A 51 0.39 58.27 -24.94
N ASN A 52 -0.41 59.32 -24.67
CA ASN A 52 -1.82 59.16 -24.30
C ASN A 52 -2.64 58.54 -25.44
N ALA A 53 -2.39 58.93 -26.69
CA ALA A 53 -3.00 58.30 -27.85
C ALA A 53 -2.61 56.82 -27.97
N ALA A 54 -1.35 56.48 -27.68
CA ALA A 54 -0.87 55.11 -27.63
C ALA A 54 -1.63 54.26 -26.59
N LEU A 55 -1.75 54.76 -25.36
CA LEU A 55 -2.48 54.08 -24.28
C LEU A 55 -4.00 54.07 -24.52
N SER A 56 -4.56 55.07 -25.21
CA SER A 56 -5.98 55.07 -25.58
C SER A 56 -6.34 53.94 -26.54
N ALA A 57 -5.38 53.45 -27.33
CA ALA A 57 -5.52 52.27 -28.17
C ALA A 57 -5.33 50.96 -27.36
N TYR A 58 -6.15 50.78 -26.32
CA TYR A 58 -6.13 49.59 -25.48
C TYR A 58 -6.81 48.39 -26.16
N ASP A 59 -6.45 47.19 -25.72
CA ASP A 59 -7.08 45.94 -26.14
C ASP A 59 -8.47 45.80 -25.50
N LYS A 60 -9.51 45.90 -26.34
CA LYS A 60 -10.90 45.87 -25.88
C LYS A 60 -11.29 44.50 -25.33
N GLU A 61 -10.83 43.42 -25.93
CA GLU A 61 -11.19 42.05 -25.53
C GLU A 61 -10.59 41.72 -24.16
N LEU A 62 -9.32 42.06 -23.94
CA LEU A 62 -8.66 41.87 -22.65
C LEU A 62 -9.31 42.71 -21.53
N LYS A 63 -9.73 43.93 -21.84
CA LYS A 63 -10.37 44.82 -20.87
C LYS A 63 -11.79 44.37 -20.54
N ASP A 64 -12.61 44.09 -21.56
CA ASP A 64 -14.02 43.81 -21.37
C ASP A 64 -14.21 42.41 -20.78
N ASN A 65 -13.48 41.39 -21.25
CA ASN A 65 -13.67 39.99 -20.81
C ASN A 65 -12.87 39.66 -19.54
N TYR A 66 -11.67 40.23 -19.38
CA TYR A 66 -10.75 39.86 -18.27
C TYR A 66 -10.37 41.05 -17.38
N GLY A 67 -10.79 42.27 -17.70
CA GLY A 67 -10.47 43.44 -16.87
C GLY A 67 -9.03 43.92 -16.97
N LEU A 68 -8.24 43.41 -17.93
CA LEU A 68 -6.82 43.73 -18.07
C LEU A 68 -6.64 44.91 -19.03
N LEU A 69 -5.90 45.94 -18.59
CA LEU A 69 -5.58 47.11 -19.42
C LEU A 69 -4.18 46.97 -20.01
N ALA A 70 -4.10 46.87 -21.34
CA ALA A 70 -2.86 46.93 -22.09
C ALA A 70 -3.10 47.47 -23.50
N MET A 71 -2.04 47.93 -24.16
CA MET A 71 -2.08 48.38 -25.54
C MET A 71 -2.48 47.24 -26.50
N ALA A 72 -3.31 47.55 -27.49
CA ALA A 72 -3.83 46.58 -28.46
C ALA A 72 -2.75 45.98 -29.36
N GLU A 73 -1.79 46.80 -29.81
CA GLU A 73 -0.65 46.38 -30.63
C GLU A 73 0.66 46.79 -29.95
N LYS A 74 1.73 46.04 -30.20
CA LYS A 74 3.09 46.40 -29.77
C LYS A 74 3.44 47.81 -30.28
N PRO A 75 3.98 48.70 -29.42
CA PRO A 75 4.44 50.04 -29.85
C PRO A 75 5.45 50.00 -30.99
N GLU A 76 6.26 48.94 -31.06
CA GLU A 76 7.28 48.72 -32.09
C GLU A 76 6.72 48.19 -33.41
N SER A 77 5.47 47.73 -33.45
CA SER A 77 4.87 47.19 -34.67
C SER A 77 4.85 48.25 -35.77
N PRO A 78 5.10 47.90 -37.05
CA PRO A 78 5.22 48.88 -38.13
C PRO A 78 4.02 49.83 -38.21
N LYS A 79 2.80 49.28 -38.08
CA LYS A 79 1.54 50.00 -38.14
C LYS A 79 1.34 50.96 -36.97
N MET A 80 1.58 50.49 -35.73
CA MET A 80 1.47 51.33 -34.54
C MET A 80 2.55 52.42 -34.54
N LYS A 81 3.79 52.09 -34.88
CA LYS A 81 4.89 53.05 -34.93
C LYS A 81 4.61 54.19 -35.92
N GLU A 82 4.13 53.85 -37.13
CA GLU A 82 3.76 54.85 -38.14
C GLU A 82 2.63 55.76 -37.63
N SER A 83 1.61 55.19 -37.01
CA SER A 83 0.50 55.94 -36.41
C SER A 83 0.95 56.87 -35.30
N LEU A 84 1.81 56.39 -34.38
CA LEU A 84 2.37 57.19 -33.29
C LEU A 84 3.29 58.29 -33.81
N PHE A 85 4.09 58.03 -34.84
CA PHE A 85 4.90 59.06 -35.48
C PHE A 85 4.03 60.12 -36.15
N GLN A 86 2.93 59.73 -36.79
CA GLN A 86 1.97 60.65 -37.37
C GLN A 86 1.34 61.53 -36.28
N TYR A 87 0.84 60.96 -35.18
CA TYR A 87 0.31 61.73 -34.04
C TYR A 87 1.33 62.69 -33.45
N PHE A 88 2.59 62.25 -33.31
CA PHE A 88 3.67 63.09 -32.80
C PHE A 88 3.97 64.26 -33.74
N ARG A 89 4.08 63.99 -35.05
CA ARG A 89 4.35 64.99 -36.08
C ARG A 89 3.20 65.99 -36.20
N GLU A 90 1.97 65.51 -36.22
CA GLU A 90 0.77 66.34 -36.23
C GLU A 90 0.68 67.18 -34.96
N SER A 91 1.01 66.64 -33.78
CA SER A 91 1.01 67.41 -32.54
C SER A 91 2.12 68.47 -32.48
N CYS A 92 3.31 68.17 -33.02
CA CYS A 92 4.38 69.17 -33.18
C CYS A 92 4.00 70.31 -34.13
N ASN A 93 3.19 70.02 -35.15
CA ASN A 93 2.72 71.00 -36.14
C ASN A 93 1.35 71.62 -35.79
N GLY A 94 0.58 70.98 -34.92
CA GLY A 94 -0.80 71.30 -34.54
C GLY A 94 -0.89 72.46 -33.57
N ALA A 95 0.18 72.72 -32.81
CA ALA A 95 0.33 73.92 -31.99
C ALA A 95 0.32 75.25 -32.80
N LEU A 96 0.17 75.18 -34.13
CA LEU A 96 0.21 76.31 -35.06
C LEU A 96 -1.10 76.54 -35.85
N TYR A 97 -2.13 75.70 -35.68
CA TYR A 97 -3.44 75.91 -36.31
C TYR A 97 -4.44 76.41 -35.26
N LEU A 98 -4.41 77.70 -34.96
CA LEU A 98 -5.59 78.37 -34.41
C LEU A 98 -6.44 78.79 -35.59
N GLU A 99 -7.47 78.00 -35.93
CA GLU A 99 -8.53 78.47 -36.83
C GLU A 99 -9.27 79.63 -36.14
N GLN A 100 -9.15 80.84 -36.69
CA GLN A 100 -10.15 81.89 -36.51
C GLN A 100 -11.08 81.89 -37.73
N GLU A 101 -12.38 81.98 -37.50
CA GLU A 101 -13.49 81.91 -38.46
C GLU A 101 -13.53 83.03 -39.54
N THR A 102 -12.43 83.69 -39.86
CA THR A 102 -12.39 84.73 -40.90
C THR A 102 -11.37 84.32 -41.95
N GLY A 103 -11.87 83.86 -43.10
CA GLY A 103 -11.11 83.21 -44.17
C GLY A 103 -10.12 84.10 -44.92
N GLU A 104 -9.11 84.60 -44.22
CA GLU A 104 -7.87 85.10 -44.79
C GLU A 104 -6.71 84.24 -44.27
N GLU A 105 -6.12 83.43 -45.16
CA GLU A 105 -4.91 82.65 -44.87
C GLU A 105 -3.69 83.58 -44.73
N GLU A 106 -3.58 84.29 -43.61
CA GLU A 106 -2.27 84.75 -43.16
C GLU A 106 -1.53 83.55 -42.56
N LYS A 107 -0.68 82.92 -43.38
CA LYS A 107 0.41 82.07 -42.89
C LYS A 107 1.31 82.93 -42.00
N LEU A 108 0.98 83.03 -40.72
CA LEU A 108 1.90 83.50 -39.69
C LEU A 108 3.13 82.63 -39.83
N HIS A 109 4.20 83.16 -40.45
CA HIS A 109 5.48 82.48 -40.58
C HIS A 109 5.84 81.95 -39.20
N SER A 110 5.72 80.63 -39.02
CA SER A 110 5.73 80.01 -37.70
C SER A 110 7.03 80.37 -37.01
N MET A 111 6.96 81.16 -35.94
CA MET A 111 8.15 81.53 -35.18
C MET A 111 8.86 80.31 -34.57
N ILE A 112 8.16 79.18 -34.52
CA ILE A 112 8.63 77.85 -34.13
C ILE A 112 8.50 76.95 -35.37
N GLN A 113 9.63 76.56 -35.94
CA GLN A 113 9.70 75.58 -37.02
C GLN A 113 10.34 74.31 -36.47
N LEU A 114 9.54 73.25 -36.38
CA LEU A 114 9.96 71.94 -35.92
C LEU A 114 10.01 70.98 -37.11
N GLU A 115 11.12 70.26 -37.22
CA GLU A 115 11.27 69.17 -38.16
C GLU A 115 11.50 67.89 -37.38
N ALA A 116 10.53 66.97 -37.46
CA ALA A 116 10.63 65.62 -36.94
C ALA A 116 10.82 64.66 -38.12
N GLU A 117 11.88 63.85 -38.08
CA GLU A 117 12.17 62.82 -39.08
C GLU A 117 11.83 61.44 -38.51
N ASP A 118 11.21 60.58 -39.33
CA ASP A 118 10.76 59.23 -38.92
C ASP A 118 11.92 58.35 -38.41
N LYS A 119 13.10 58.46 -39.05
CA LYS A 119 14.31 57.72 -38.65
C LYS A 119 14.81 58.06 -37.25
N GLU A 120 14.42 59.21 -36.70
CA GLU A 120 14.83 59.67 -35.37
C GLU A 120 13.70 59.51 -34.33
N PHE A 121 12.63 58.78 -34.67
CA PHE A 121 11.51 58.43 -33.79
C PHE A 121 11.51 56.94 -33.41
N GLU A 122 11.43 56.68 -32.11
CA GLU A 122 11.36 55.34 -31.50
C GLU A 122 10.22 55.31 -30.47
N ALA A 123 9.25 54.42 -30.67
CA ALA A 123 8.27 54.04 -29.66
C ALA A 123 8.55 52.58 -29.27
N LYS A 124 8.64 52.31 -27.96
CA LYS A 124 8.88 50.97 -27.42
C LYS A 124 8.00 50.66 -26.23
N GLY A 125 7.55 49.42 -26.12
CA GLY A 125 6.97 48.90 -24.88
C GLY A 125 8.06 48.78 -23.82
N VAL A 126 7.74 49.12 -22.57
CA VAL A 126 8.70 48.88 -21.48
C VAL A 126 8.65 47.39 -21.16
N GLU A 127 9.77 46.67 -21.29
CA GLU A 127 9.82 45.21 -21.10
C GLU A 127 9.23 44.76 -19.76
N SER A 128 9.47 45.52 -18.69
CA SER A 128 8.94 45.27 -17.34
C SER A 128 7.46 45.62 -17.14
N SER A 129 6.76 46.05 -18.20
CA SER A 129 5.33 46.43 -18.21
C SER A 129 4.47 45.48 -19.05
N SER A 130 5.08 44.41 -19.56
CA SER A 130 4.37 43.40 -20.34
C SER A 130 3.41 42.60 -19.44
N LEU A 131 2.20 42.32 -19.92
CA LEU A 131 1.26 41.41 -19.25
C LEU A 131 1.79 39.97 -19.16
N GLY A 132 2.81 39.61 -19.94
CA GLY A 132 3.51 38.34 -19.78
C GLY A 132 4.38 38.25 -18.52
N GLN A 133 4.53 39.34 -17.76
CA GLN A 133 5.23 39.31 -16.48
C GLN A 133 4.27 39.14 -15.30
N TYR A 134 4.61 38.18 -14.43
CA TYR A 134 3.86 37.88 -13.20
C TYR A 134 3.43 39.11 -12.40
N ASN A 135 4.37 40.00 -12.06
CA ASN A 135 4.07 41.16 -11.22
C ASN A 135 3.06 42.13 -11.86
N VAL A 136 3.13 42.29 -13.19
CA VAL A 136 2.24 43.20 -13.93
C VAL A 136 0.85 42.59 -13.99
N LEU A 137 0.75 41.30 -14.34
CA LEU A 137 -0.53 40.61 -14.41
C LEU A 137 -1.21 40.52 -13.04
N LYS A 138 -0.46 40.13 -12.00
CA LYS A 138 -0.94 40.13 -10.61
C LYS A 138 -1.50 41.50 -10.23
N GLN A 139 -0.79 42.58 -10.53
CA GLN A 139 -1.26 43.94 -10.22
C GLN A 139 -2.56 44.26 -10.95
N GLN A 140 -2.66 43.94 -12.24
CA GLN A 140 -3.88 44.20 -13.03
C GLN A 140 -5.09 43.42 -12.48
N ILE A 141 -4.90 42.14 -12.14
CA ILE A 141 -5.93 41.31 -11.49
C ILE A 141 -6.36 41.96 -10.16
N ILE A 142 -5.41 42.35 -9.31
CA ILE A 142 -5.70 42.99 -8.01
C ILE A 142 -6.46 44.31 -8.21
N GLU A 143 -6.04 45.19 -9.11
CA GLU A 143 -6.74 46.46 -9.38
C GLU A 143 -8.17 46.23 -9.88
N TYR A 144 -8.36 45.25 -10.77
CA TYR A 144 -9.68 44.87 -11.25
C TYR A 144 -10.60 44.39 -10.11
N MET A 145 -10.03 43.63 -9.18
CA MET A 145 -10.74 43.05 -8.03
C MET A 145 -10.94 44.02 -6.87
N LYS A 146 -10.12 45.07 -6.69
CA LYS A 146 -10.30 46.05 -5.59
C LYS A 146 -11.70 46.65 -5.52
N PHE A 147 -12.37 46.82 -6.67
CA PHE A 147 -13.71 47.41 -6.75
C PHE A 147 -14.84 46.38 -6.88
N ARG A 148 -14.52 45.08 -7.01
CA ARG A 148 -15.48 43.97 -7.18
C ARG A 148 -15.44 42.95 -6.05
N GLY A 149 -14.29 42.81 -5.40
CA GLY A 149 -13.99 41.88 -4.34
C GLY A 149 -14.84 42.02 -3.08
N PRO A 150 -15.19 43.23 -2.58
CA PRO A 150 -15.97 43.38 -1.35
C PRO A 150 -17.39 42.75 -1.36
N VAL A 151 -17.88 42.25 -2.50
CA VAL A 151 -19.23 41.69 -2.64
C VAL A 151 -19.23 40.15 -2.63
N TYR A 152 -18.08 39.48 -2.80
CA TYR A 152 -18.00 38.03 -3.05
C TYR A 152 -16.87 37.28 -2.31
N ILE A 153 -16.28 37.86 -1.27
CA ILE A 153 -15.09 37.28 -0.61
C ILE A 153 -15.35 35.85 -0.10
N ILE A 154 -14.29 35.03 -0.17
CA ILE A 154 -13.98 33.75 0.51
C ILE A 154 -14.60 33.55 1.92
N ASP A 155 -15.11 34.61 2.55
CA ASP A 155 -15.82 34.59 3.83
C ASP A 155 -16.93 33.53 3.87
N ASP A 156 -17.71 33.30 2.81
CA ASP A 156 -18.77 32.26 2.84
C ASP A 156 -18.19 30.84 3.02
N ILE A 157 -17.15 30.49 2.28
CA ILE A 157 -16.51 29.17 2.40
C ILE A 157 -15.76 29.07 3.73
N VAL A 158 -14.99 30.08 4.13
CA VAL A 158 -14.27 30.09 5.41
C VAL A 158 -15.26 30.02 6.59
N GLU A 159 -16.40 30.70 6.51
CA GLU A 159 -17.45 30.65 7.52
C GLU A 159 -18.13 29.27 7.57
N LYS A 160 -18.37 28.62 6.43
CA LYS A 160 -18.83 27.22 6.39
C LYS A 160 -17.87 26.31 7.14
N PHE A 161 -16.56 26.41 6.91
CA PHE A 161 -15.56 25.56 7.59
C PHE A 161 -15.40 25.88 9.08
N LYS A 162 -15.47 27.16 9.49
CA LYS A 162 -15.45 27.55 10.91
C LYS A 162 -16.63 27.02 11.71
N LYS A 163 -17.77 26.73 11.06
CA LYS A 163 -18.96 26.16 11.69
C LYS A 163 -18.90 24.63 11.85
N LEU A 164 -17.93 23.97 11.24
CA LEU A 164 -17.80 22.51 11.30
C LEU A 164 -16.92 22.06 12.47
N PRO A 165 -17.18 20.87 13.05
CA PRO A 165 -16.39 20.31 14.14
C PRO A 165 -15.11 19.64 13.61
N LEU A 166 -14.27 20.45 12.95
CA LEU A 166 -12.99 20.02 12.39
C LEU A 166 -11.83 20.19 13.39
N ASP A 167 -12.14 20.44 14.66
CA ASP A 167 -11.17 20.46 15.73
C ASP A 167 -10.52 19.08 15.93
N LYS A 168 -9.22 19.10 16.19
CA LYS A 168 -8.41 17.91 16.46
C LYS A 168 -8.51 16.81 15.39
N MET A 169 -8.73 17.18 14.12
CA MET A 169 -8.87 16.21 13.03
C MET A 169 -7.59 15.39 12.80
N GLU A 170 -6.42 15.99 13.07
CA GLU A 170 -5.13 15.29 13.03
C GLU A 170 -5.07 14.19 14.08
N GLU A 171 -5.40 14.50 15.34
CA GLU A 171 -5.39 13.49 16.39
C GLU A 171 -6.49 12.43 16.18
N LYS A 172 -7.68 12.82 15.70
CA LYS A 172 -8.78 11.88 15.36
C LYS A 172 -8.38 10.91 14.25
N GLN A 173 -7.60 11.36 13.28
CA GLN A 173 -7.02 10.51 12.25
C GLN A 173 -5.95 9.59 12.81
N GLU A 174 -4.98 10.12 13.55
CA GLU A 174 -3.90 9.33 14.13
C GLU A 174 -4.50 8.18 14.97
N TYR A 175 -5.58 8.46 15.69
CA TYR A 175 -6.36 7.45 16.41
C TYR A 175 -6.90 6.33 15.50
N ILE A 176 -7.48 6.66 14.35
CA ILE A 176 -8.04 5.69 13.39
C ILE A 176 -6.93 4.89 12.69
N GLU A 177 -5.83 5.55 12.32
CA GLU A 177 -4.66 4.90 11.75
C GLU A 177 -4.05 3.90 12.72
N LYS A 178 -3.96 4.26 14.00
CA LYS A 178 -3.44 3.37 15.04
C LYS A 178 -4.38 2.21 15.36
N LYS A 179 -5.71 2.41 15.34
CA LYS A 179 -6.69 1.32 15.38
C LYS A 179 -6.52 0.34 14.22
N SER A 180 -6.39 0.90 13.03
CA SER A 180 -6.13 0.18 11.80
C SER A 180 -4.82 -0.63 11.86
N GLU A 181 -3.72 -0.02 12.32
CA GLU A 181 -2.43 -0.65 12.56
C GLU A 181 -2.54 -1.78 13.59
N TYR A 182 -3.30 -1.57 14.67
CA TYR A 182 -3.58 -2.61 15.67
C TYR A 182 -4.26 -3.83 15.03
N GLY A 183 -5.32 -3.62 14.25
CA GLY A 183 -5.98 -4.73 13.54
C GLY A 183 -5.04 -5.50 12.63
N GLN A 184 -4.19 -4.81 11.86
CA GLN A 184 -3.17 -5.45 11.03
C GLN A 184 -2.15 -6.26 11.85
N LYS A 185 -1.69 -5.76 13.00
CA LYS A 185 -0.73 -6.48 13.85
C LYS A 185 -1.38 -7.71 14.48
N VAL A 186 -2.61 -7.59 14.94
CA VAL A 186 -3.41 -8.71 15.46
C VAL A 186 -3.64 -9.78 14.39
N SER A 187 -3.86 -9.42 13.11
CA SER A 187 -3.97 -10.37 11.99
C SER A 187 -2.79 -11.34 11.89
N LYS A 188 -1.60 -10.86 12.25
CA LYS A 188 -0.35 -11.60 12.12
C LYS A 188 -0.20 -12.69 13.18
N LEU A 189 -1.09 -12.72 14.19
CA LEU A 189 -1.17 -13.74 15.23
C LEU A 189 -1.74 -15.06 14.72
N GLY A 190 -2.63 -15.04 13.71
CA GLY A 190 -3.34 -16.22 13.27
C GLY A 190 -2.43 -17.36 12.81
N LYS A 191 -1.47 -17.07 11.93
CA LYS A 191 -0.53 -18.10 11.42
C LYS A 191 0.31 -18.76 12.55
N PRO A 192 0.94 -17.99 13.46
CA PRO A 192 1.60 -18.57 14.64
C PRO A 192 0.67 -19.40 15.54
N LEU A 193 -0.55 -18.94 15.81
CA LEU A 193 -1.51 -19.65 16.67
C LEU A 193 -1.94 -20.98 16.04
N GLU A 194 -2.30 -20.98 14.75
CA GLU A 194 -2.62 -22.20 13.99
C GLU A 194 -1.45 -23.19 13.99
N LYS A 195 -0.22 -22.69 13.81
CA LYS A 195 0.98 -23.51 13.85
C LYS A 195 1.23 -24.09 15.24
N ALA A 196 1.07 -23.28 16.30
CA ALA A 196 1.21 -23.74 17.67
C ALA A 196 0.21 -24.86 18.00
N LYS A 197 -1.07 -24.66 17.67
CA LYS A 197 -2.11 -25.69 17.82
C LYS A 197 -1.74 -26.98 17.10
N LYS A 198 -1.42 -26.89 15.81
CA LYS A 198 -1.10 -28.06 14.98
C LYS A 198 0.06 -28.88 15.56
N GLU A 199 1.12 -28.22 16.02
CA GLU A 199 2.28 -28.92 16.58
C GLU A 199 1.97 -29.50 17.96
N ILE A 200 1.15 -28.84 18.78
CA ILE A 200 0.68 -29.42 20.06
C ILE A 200 -0.24 -30.62 19.81
N ASP A 201 -1.15 -30.56 18.83
CA ASP A 201 -1.99 -31.70 18.43
C ASP A 201 -1.12 -32.88 17.96
N ASN A 202 -0.04 -32.61 17.21
CA ASN A 202 0.94 -33.63 16.81
C ASN A 202 1.65 -34.27 18.02
N TYR A 203 1.96 -33.47 19.05
CA TYR A 203 2.54 -33.94 20.30
C TYR A 203 1.56 -34.86 21.03
N ILE A 204 0.32 -34.43 21.21
CA ILE A 204 -0.74 -35.19 21.91
C ILE A 204 -1.01 -36.51 21.19
N GLU A 205 -1.12 -36.51 19.85
CA GLU A 205 -1.34 -37.73 19.07
C GLU A 205 -0.19 -38.74 19.21
N ALA A 206 1.05 -38.26 19.31
CA ALA A 206 2.22 -39.11 19.52
C ALA A 206 2.28 -39.65 20.97
N TRP A 207 1.94 -38.80 21.95
CA TRP A 207 1.84 -39.18 23.36
C TRP A 207 0.81 -40.29 23.56
N ASN A 208 -0.40 -40.15 23.01
CA ASN A 208 -1.48 -41.15 23.18
C ASN A 208 -1.09 -42.55 22.68
N LYS A 209 -0.19 -42.64 21.68
CA LYS A 209 0.33 -43.94 21.20
C LYS A 209 1.33 -44.56 22.18
N ILE A 210 2.14 -43.74 22.84
CA ILE A 210 3.09 -44.19 23.86
C ILE A 210 2.33 -44.53 25.16
N ASP A 211 1.39 -43.69 25.58
CA ASP A 211 0.55 -43.94 26.75
C ASP A 211 -0.22 -45.26 26.62
N GLY A 212 -0.79 -45.56 25.45
CA GLY A 212 -1.41 -46.86 25.18
C GLY A 212 -0.45 -48.05 25.33
N LEU A 213 0.84 -47.88 25.00
CA LEU A 213 1.87 -48.90 25.22
C LEU A 213 2.22 -49.06 26.71
N LEU A 214 2.23 -47.97 27.48
CA LEU A 214 2.50 -48.01 28.92
C LEU A 214 1.38 -48.68 29.71
N GLN A 215 0.13 -48.54 29.25
CA GLN A 215 -1.03 -49.15 29.88
C GLN A 215 -1.19 -50.64 29.56
N GLY A 216 -0.64 -51.12 28.44
CA GLY A 216 -0.60 -52.54 28.08
C GLY A 216 0.64 -53.21 28.67
N GLY A 217 0.47 -54.18 29.58
CA GLY A 217 1.56 -54.85 30.30
C GLY A 217 2.66 -55.46 29.40
N GLU A 218 2.59 -56.77 29.14
CA GLU A 218 3.47 -57.38 28.13
C GLU A 218 2.90 -57.14 26.72
N PRO A 219 3.73 -56.86 25.70
CA PRO A 219 3.23 -56.75 24.32
C PRO A 219 2.57 -58.05 23.85
N GLY A 220 1.44 -57.98 23.13
CA GLY A 220 0.67 -59.16 22.76
C GLY A 220 1.41 -60.22 21.93
N PHE A 221 2.50 -59.87 21.24
CA PHE A 221 3.31 -60.83 20.48
C PHE A 221 4.16 -61.76 21.37
N THR A 222 4.34 -61.43 22.67
CA THR A 222 5.15 -62.25 23.59
C THR A 222 4.46 -63.57 23.91
N GLU A 223 3.14 -63.57 24.07
CA GLU A 223 2.33 -64.76 24.34
C GLU A 223 2.37 -65.74 23.16
N GLU A 224 2.23 -65.22 21.93
CA GLU A 224 2.32 -66.01 20.72
C GLU A 224 3.70 -66.70 20.60
N TYR A 225 4.78 -65.95 20.79
CA TYR A 225 6.14 -66.52 20.76
C TYR A 225 6.36 -67.55 21.88
N ARG A 226 5.87 -67.28 23.10
CA ARG A 226 5.96 -68.19 24.24
C ARG A 226 5.33 -69.55 23.92
N SER A 227 4.17 -69.56 23.25
CA SER A 227 3.52 -70.80 22.82
C SER A 227 4.35 -71.64 21.84
N LYS A 228 5.27 -71.01 21.08
CA LYS A 228 6.12 -71.69 20.09
C LYS A 228 7.42 -72.25 20.66
N ILE A 229 7.78 -71.92 21.89
CA ILE A 229 8.99 -72.44 22.55
C ILE A 229 8.94 -73.98 22.69
N VAL A 230 7.74 -74.55 22.84
CA VAL A 230 7.54 -76.01 22.91
C VAL A 230 8.16 -76.76 21.73
N PHE A 231 8.15 -76.17 20.52
CA PHE A 231 8.73 -76.79 19.33
C PHE A 231 10.26 -76.87 19.38
N TRP A 232 10.91 -75.88 20.00
CA TRP A 232 12.34 -75.94 20.26
C TRP A 232 12.68 -77.04 21.26
N ILE A 233 11.89 -77.14 22.34
CA ILE A 233 12.05 -78.18 23.35
C ILE A 233 11.89 -79.55 22.69
N ALA A 234 10.79 -79.75 21.94
CA ALA A 234 10.50 -80.98 21.23
C ALA A 234 11.56 -81.37 20.20
N GLY A 235 12.00 -80.42 19.36
CA GLY A 235 13.04 -80.65 18.37
C GLY A 235 14.40 -81.00 19.01
N LYS A 236 14.81 -80.29 20.08
CA LYS A 236 16.05 -80.59 20.80
C LYS A 236 15.98 -81.88 21.60
N SER A 237 14.84 -82.20 22.20
CA SER A 237 14.60 -83.52 22.77
C SER A 237 14.77 -84.59 21.70
N ALA A 238 14.02 -84.55 20.60
CA ALA A 238 14.14 -85.55 19.53
C ALA A 238 15.58 -85.71 19.01
N GLU A 239 16.33 -84.61 18.87
CA GLU A 239 17.76 -84.62 18.50
C GLU A 239 18.64 -85.38 19.52
N MET A 240 18.51 -85.06 20.82
CA MET A 240 19.29 -85.71 21.88
C MET A 240 19.01 -87.21 21.99
N TYR A 241 17.76 -87.63 21.78
CA TYR A 241 17.38 -89.04 21.79
C TYR A 241 17.87 -89.78 20.54
N LEU A 242 17.81 -89.16 19.35
CA LEU A 242 18.40 -89.72 18.12
C LEU A 242 19.91 -89.94 18.29
N ASN A 243 20.63 -88.96 18.83
CA ASN A 243 22.08 -89.01 19.06
C ASN A 243 22.48 -89.96 20.20
N GLY A 244 21.57 -90.30 21.11
CA GLY A 244 21.85 -91.17 22.25
C GLY A 244 22.50 -90.49 23.43
N GLU A 245 22.39 -89.17 23.47
CA GLU A 245 22.83 -88.32 24.58
C GLU A 245 21.86 -88.44 25.78
N TYR A 246 20.68 -89.00 25.55
CA TYR A 246 19.64 -89.26 26.55
C TYR A 246 18.90 -90.58 26.30
N VAL A 247 18.51 -91.30 27.37
CA VAL A 247 18.06 -92.72 27.29
C VAL A 247 16.68 -92.97 27.93
N ASP A 248 16.10 -92.02 28.67
CA ASP A 248 14.84 -92.23 29.39
C ASP A 248 13.62 -91.69 28.62
N VAL A 249 13.03 -92.46 27.69
CA VAL A 249 11.64 -92.18 27.25
C VAL A 249 10.68 -92.93 28.21
N PRO A 250 9.75 -92.25 28.89
CA PRO A 250 8.67 -92.94 29.61
C PRO A 250 7.70 -93.59 28.61
N TRP A 251 7.38 -94.86 28.82
CA TRP A 251 6.19 -95.50 28.26
C TRP A 251 5.05 -95.42 29.30
N GLU A 252 3.79 -95.55 28.89
CA GLU A 252 2.59 -95.36 29.72
C GLU A 252 2.77 -95.79 31.20
N ASN A 253 2.42 -94.90 32.13
CA ASN A 253 2.52 -95.08 33.59
C ASN A 253 3.93 -95.08 34.21
N GLY A 254 4.92 -94.44 33.58
CA GLY A 254 6.16 -94.05 34.26
C GLY A 254 7.21 -95.15 34.43
N ASP A 255 7.09 -96.25 33.69
CA ASP A 255 8.16 -97.25 33.57
C ASP A 255 9.16 -96.87 32.45
N MET A 256 10.46 -97.13 32.67
CA MET A 256 11.51 -96.97 31.66
C MET A 256 11.29 -97.97 30.51
N LEU A 257 11.58 -97.56 29.28
CA LEU A 257 11.66 -98.41 28.07
C LEU A 257 12.39 -99.73 28.37
N ARG A 258 11.62 -100.79 28.61
CA ARG A 258 12.08 -102.15 28.35
C ARG A 258 12.01 -102.36 26.84
N ILE A 259 13.00 -103.08 26.30
CA ILE A 259 12.96 -103.65 24.95
C ILE A 259 11.53 -104.17 24.74
N PRO A 260 10.76 -103.70 23.75
CA PRO A 260 9.47 -104.30 23.51
C PRO A 260 9.74 -105.74 23.07
N GLU A 261 9.46 -106.69 23.96
CA GLU A 261 9.83 -108.10 23.74
C GLU A 261 8.85 -108.78 22.76
N ASP A 262 7.72 -108.15 22.46
CA ASP A 262 6.66 -108.65 21.58
C ASP A 262 6.50 -107.79 20.31
N SER A 263 6.19 -108.45 19.20
CA SER A 263 6.06 -107.81 17.88
C SER A 263 4.87 -106.85 17.77
N ALA A 264 3.83 -106.98 18.60
CA ALA A 264 2.67 -106.10 18.56
C ALA A 264 2.99 -104.70 19.10
N THR A 265 3.75 -104.62 20.20
CA THR A 265 4.19 -103.33 20.77
C THR A 265 5.16 -102.59 19.85
N ILE A 266 6.11 -103.30 19.22
CA ILE A 266 7.02 -102.68 18.23
C ILE A 266 6.22 -102.13 17.03
N ALA A 267 5.27 -102.92 16.51
CA ALA A 267 4.44 -102.49 15.39
C ALA A 267 3.58 -101.28 15.75
N ALA A 268 3.02 -101.21 16.97
CA ALA A 268 2.23 -100.07 17.43
C ALA A 268 3.04 -98.76 17.48
N ASN A 269 4.29 -98.82 17.94
CA ASN A 269 5.18 -97.64 18.03
C ASN A 269 5.63 -97.11 16.67
N ILE A 270 5.62 -97.96 15.63
CA ILE A 270 5.92 -97.58 14.24
C ILE A 270 4.65 -97.12 13.50
N ALA A 271 3.48 -97.64 13.89
CA ALA A 271 2.21 -97.38 13.23
C ALA A 271 1.65 -95.97 13.51
N GLY A 272 2.09 -95.31 14.58
CA GLY A 272 1.65 -93.97 14.96
C GLY A 272 1.92 -92.91 13.89
N ASP A 273 1.23 -91.76 13.99
CA ASP A 273 1.55 -90.60 13.16
C ASP A 273 2.86 -89.98 13.65
N ILE A 274 3.93 -90.16 12.87
CA ILE A 274 5.29 -89.76 13.21
C ILE A 274 5.87 -88.71 12.26
N THR A 275 5.04 -88.13 11.38
CA THR A 275 5.46 -87.10 10.42
C THR A 275 4.96 -85.74 10.86
N TRP A 276 5.84 -84.86 11.32
CA TRP A 276 5.43 -83.54 11.81
C TRP A 276 5.18 -82.54 10.68
N THR A 277 3.97 -81.99 10.63
CA THR A 277 3.55 -80.93 9.67
C THR A 277 2.78 -79.79 10.33
N GLU A 278 2.55 -79.87 11.65
CA GLU A 278 1.63 -78.99 12.36
C GLU A 278 2.31 -77.72 12.87
N SER A 279 1.57 -76.61 12.84
CA SER A 279 2.01 -75.33 13.42
C SER A 279 1.53 -75.12 14.86
N ILE A 280 0.62 -75.98 15.34
CA ILE A 280 0.15 -76.07 16.72
C ILE A 280 0.76 -77.36 17.30
N PHE A 281 1.17 -77.31 18.56
CA PHE A 281 1.82 -78.46 19.17
C PHE A 281 0.79 -79.55 19.45
N ASP A 282 1.06 -80.75 18.95
CA ASP A 282 0.30 -81.97 19.23
C ASP A 282 1.16 -82.90 20.10
N GLN A 283 0.78 -83.02 21.37
CA GLN A 283 1.49 -83.82 22.36
C GLN A 283 1.47 -85.32 22.03
N ASP A 284 0.36 -85.84 21.49
CA ASP A 284 0.22 -87.26 21.17
C ASP A 284 1.09 -87.62 19.97
N LYS A 285 1.12 -86.74 18.97
CA LYS A 285 2.00 -86.87 17.80
C LYS A 285 3.48 -86.79 18.19
N PHE A 286 3.84 -85.89 19.11
CA PHE A 286 5.19 -85.82 19.64
C PHE A 286 5.56 -87.12 20.37
N ASN A 287 4.67 -87.65 21.21
CA ASN A 287 4.89 -88.92 21.91
C ASN A 287 5.09 -90.09 20.94
N ASN A 288 4.32 -90.15 19.85
CA ASN A 288 4.49 -91.16 18.79
C ASN A 288 5.88 -91.05 18.14
N ILE A 289 6.35 -89.83 17.84
CA ILE A 289 7.70 -89.60 17.29
C ILE A 289 8.77 -90.09 18.27
N MET A 290 8.64 -89.78 19.57
CA MET A 290 9.58 -90.24 20.59
C MET A 290 9.59 -91.76 20.74
N ALA A 291 8.42 -92.41 20.67
CA ALA A 291 8.29 -93.86 20.66
C ALA A 291 8.96 -94.49 19.42
N ALA A 292 8.79 -93.90 18.24
CA ALA A 292 9.44 -94.35 17.01
C ALA A 292 10.97 -94.17 17.03
N ILE A 293 11.47 -93.05 17.58
CA ILE A 293 12.91 -92.84 17.82
C ILE A 293 13.46 -93.94 18.73
N SER A 294 12.72 -94.35 19.77
CA SER A 294 13.14 -95.43 20.66
C SER A 294 13.30 -96.79 19.95
N VAL A 295 12.43 -97.07 18.97
CA VAL A 295 12.51 -98.27 18.13
C VAL A 295 13.70 -98.19 17.17
N TYR A 296 13.88 -97.03 16.52
CA TYR A 296 15.02 -96.78 15.63
C TYR A 296 16.38 -96.96 16.35
N ARG A 297 16.48 -96.51 17.60
CA ARG A 297 17.70 -96.67 18.42
C ARG A 297 18.13 -98.12 18.66
N GLN A 298 17.21 -99.07 18.47
CA GLN A 298 17.46 -100.51 18.59
C GLN A 298 17.44 -101.20 17.21
N SER A 299 17.45 -100.44 16.11
CA SER A 299 17.28 -100.96 14.76
C SER A 299 18.33 -102.00 14.38
N ASP A 300 19.58 -101.84 14.83
CA ASP A 300 20.66 -102.83 14.64
C ASP A 300 20.33 -104.22 15.19
N ILE A 301 19.53 -104.28 16.26
CA ILE A 301 19.10 -105.54 16.92
C ILE A 301 17.80 -106.05 16.27
N LEU A 302 16.88 -105.16 15.94
CA LEU A 302 15.53 -105.49 15.47
C LEU A 302 15.44 -105.78 13.97
N ALA A 303 16.36 -105.27 13.15
CA ALA A 303 16.30 -105.34 11.69
C ALA A 303 16.22 -106.77 11.14
N GLY A 304 16.92 -107.73 11.77
CA GLY A 304 16.88 -109.14 11.36
C GLY A 304 15.54 -109.84 11.63
N GLY A 305 14.71 -109.28 12.52
CA GLY A 305 13.38 -109.81 12.89
C GLY A 305 12.19 -109.12 12.23
N MET A 306 12.42 -108.03 11.48
CA MET A 306 11.38 -107.25 10.80
C MET A 306 10.94 -107.90 9.48
N THR A 307 10.16 -108.98 9.59
CA THR A 307 9.63 -109.74 8.46
C THR A 307 8.15 -110.08 8.64
N GLU A 308 7.45 -110.36 7.54
CA GLU A 308 6.04 -110.81 7.57
C GLU A 308 5.88 -112.11 8.37
N GLU A 309 6.87 -113.00 8.32
CA GLU A 309 6.87 -114.27 9.07
C GLU A 309 6.83 -114.07 10.59
N ASN A 310 7.38 -112.95 11.09
CA ASN A 310 7.38 -112.58 12.50
C ASN A 310 6.17 -111.73 12.92
N GLY A 311 5.18 -111.59 12.03
CA GLY A 311 3.90 -110.93 12.32
C GLY A 311 3.86 -109.43 12.03
N PHE A 312 4.85 -108.87 11.32
CA PHE A 312 4.87 -107.46 10.93
C PHE A 312 4.25 -107.26 9.54
N PRO A 313 3.24 -106.38 9.38
CA PRO A 313 2.73 -106.00 8.06
C PRO A 313 3.81 -105.32 7.20
N GLU A 314 3.76 -105.50 5.88
CA GLU A 314 4.70 -104.89 4.90
C GLU A 314 4.85 -103.37 5.11
N GLU A 315 3.74 -102.66 5.39
CA GLU A 315 3.74 -101.22 5.69
C GLU A 315 4.58 -100.86 6.92
N ILE A 316 4.56 -101.69 7.97
CA ILE A 316 5.33 -101.47 9.20
C ILE A 316 6.81 -101.74 8.97
N ILE A 317 7.13 -102.75 8.15
CA ILE A 317 8.50 -103.08 7.76
C ILE A 317 9.11 -101.92 6.95
N GLU A 318 8.36 -101.37 5.99
CA GLU A 318 8.81 -100.22 5.20
C GLU A 318 9.01 -98.97 6.08
N LYS A 319 8.05 -98.65 6.96
CA LYS A 319 8.18 -97.55 7.91
C LYS A 319 9.38 -97.73 8.84
N PHE A 320 9.64 -98.96 9.32
CA PHE A 320 10.78 -99.28 10.19
C PHE A 320 12.12 -98.87 9.58
N PHE A 321 12.36 -99.24 8.31
CA PHE A 321 13.62 -98.91 7.62
C PHE A 321 13.74 -97.42 7.26
N ASN A 322 12.62 -96.68 7.25
CA ASN A 322 12.58 -95.23 7.01
C ASN A 322 12.46 -94.39 8.29
N LEU A 323 12.48 -95.00 9.49
CA LEU A 323 12.28 -94.29 10.76
C LEU A 323 13.29 -93.17 10.97
N TYR A 324 14.57 -93.40 10.66
CA TYR A 324 15.60 -92.37 10.80
C TYR A 324 15.23 -91.11 10.03
N PHE A 325 14.93 -91.25 8.74
CA PHE A 325 14.59 -90.11 7.88
C PHE A 325 13.29 -89.44 8.35
N THR A 326 12.26 -90.23 8.66
CA THR A 326 10.95 -89.69 9.08
C THR A 326 11.02 -88.94 10.41
N CYS A 327 11.72 -89.49 11.40
CA CYS A 327 11.92 -88.83 12.69
C CYS A 327 12.88 -87.64 12.59
N HIS A 328 13.92 -87.74 11.77
CA HIS A 328 14.84 -86.64 11.52
C HIS A 328 14.15 -85.45 10.83
N ASP A 329 13.37 -85.72 9.78
CA ASP A 329 12.61 -84.69 9.05
C ASP A 329 11.56 -84.04 9.97
N SER A 330 10.87 -84.82 10.79
CA SER A 330 9.91 -84.30 11.76
C SER A 330 10.57 -83.42 12.83
N LYS A 331 11.76 -83.80 13.30
CA LYS A 331 12.60 -82.98 14.18
C LYS A 331 13.00 -81.66 13.50
N GLU A 332 13.44 -81.71 12.24
CA GLU A 332 13.76 -80.52 11.48
C GLU A 332 12.55 -79.61 11.27
N GLU A 333 11.37 -80.16 10.98
CA GLU A 333 10.13 -79.37 10.84
C GLU A 333 9.72 -78.69 12.15
N MET A 334 9.80 -79.37 13.29
CA MET A 334 9.58 -78.72 14.60
C MET A 334 10.58 -77.58 14.83
N MET A 335 11.86 -77.79 14.53
CA MET A 335 12.90 -76.75 14.63
C MET A 335 12.66 -75.60 13.66
N GLN A 336 12.12 -75.85 12.46
CA GLN A 336 11.73 -74.82 11.50
C GLN A 336 10.55 -73.99 12.00
N VAL A 337 9.53 -74.61 12.61
CA VAL A 337 8.40 -73.88 13.22
C VAL A 337 8.89 -72.91 14.28
N TYR A 338 9.80 -73.36 15.17
CA TYR A 338 10.42 -72.48 16.15
C TYR A 338 11.27 -71.37 15.50
N SER A 339 12.10 -71.70 14.50
CA SER A 339 12.94 -70.72 13.80
C SER A 339 12.13 -69.60 13.13
N ARG A 340 10.99 -69.95 12.50
CA ARG A 340 10.04 -68.96 11.97
C ARG A 340 9.47 -68.08 13.08
N ALA A 341 9.04 -68.67 14.19
CA ALA A 341 8.53 -67.93 15.34
C ALA A 341 9.57 -66.97 15.95
N VAL A 342 10.85 -67.35 15.97
CA VAL A 342 11.95 -66.44 16.37
C VAL A 342 12.06 -65.25 15.42
N SER A 343 12.00 -65.49 14.11
CA SER A 343 12.03 -64.43 13.10
C SER A 343 10.85 -63.47 13.27
N ASP A 344 9.63 -63.99 13.39
CA ASP A 344 8.41 -63.20 13.54
C ASP A 344 8.41 -62.37 14.84
N TYR A 345 8.95 -62.95 15.92
CA TYR A 345 9.10 -62.28 17.21
C TYR A 345 10.11 -61.14 17.17
N ILE A 346 11.29 -61.35 16.56
CA ILE A 346 12.31 -60.30 16.40
C ILE A 346 11.78 -59.19 15.48
N ASP A 347 11.12 -59.55 14.37
CA ASP A 347 10.49 -58.57 13.48
C ASP A 347 9.44 -57.72 14.22
N SER A 348 8.71 -58.32 15.17
CA SER A 348 7.72 -57.62 16.00
C SER A 348 8.39 -56.67 17.01
N CYS A 349 9.49 -57.09 17.64
CA CYS A 349 10.30 -56.22 18.49
C CYS A 349 10.86 -55.02 17.71
N ASP A 350 11.39 -55.26 16.52
CA ASP A 350 11.94 -54.22 15.66
C ASP A 350 10.88 -53.23 15.17
N LYS A 351 9.67 -53.71 14.86
CA LYS A 351 8.53 -52.84 14.52
C LYS A 351 8.14 -51.97 15.71
N LEU A 352 8.05 -52.54 16.91
CA LEU A 352 7.75 -51.82 18.14
C LEU A 352 8.81 -50.74 18.41
N GLN A 353 10.10 -51.07 18.30
CA GLN A 353 11.20 -50.12 18.47
C GLN A 353 11.12 -48.96 17.47
N LYS A 354 10.86 -49.28 16.19
CA LYS A 354 10.71 -48.26 15.14
C LYS A 354 9.54 -47.33 15.41
N GLU A 355 8.40 -47.85 15.86
CA GLU A 355 7.23 -47.03 16.21
C GLU A 355 7.48 -46.17 17.45
N LEU A 356 8.09 -46.71 18.49
CA LEU A 356 8.49 -45.96 19.68
C LEU A 356 9.38 -44.78 19.30
N ASN A 357 10.48 -45.04 18.58
CA ASN A 357 11.47 -44.02 18.24
C ASN A 357 10.87 -42.95 17.33
N LYS A 358 9.97 -43.35 16.42
CA LYS A 358 9.21 -42.42 15.58
C LYS A 358 8.32 -41.49 16.41
N ASN A 359 7.59 -42.02 17.40
CA ASN A 359 6.68 -41.22 18.23
C ASN A 359 7.46 -40.32 19.21
N ILE A 360 8.52 -40.82 19.86
CA ILE A 360 9.42 -40.03 20.72
C ILE A 360 10.00 -38.85 19.94
N LYS A 361 10.55 -39.10 18.75
CA LYS A 361 11.07 -38.04 17.88
C LYS A 361 9.98 -37.05 17.48
N LYS A 362 8.79 -37.54 17.11
CA LYS A 362 7.64 -36.68 16.76
C LYS A 362 7.27 -35.76 17.92
N MET A 363 7.26 -36.26 19.16
CA MET A 363 7.00 -35.45 20.36
C MET A 363 8.06 -34.36 20.57
N LEU A 364 9.35 -34.71 20.48
CA LEU A 364 10.44 -33.74 20.67
C LEU A 364 10.42 -32.64 19.59
N ASP A 365 10.30 -33.04 18.32
CA ASP A 365 10.23 -32.12 17.17
C ASP A 365 8.98 -31.21 17.27
N ALA A 366 7.84 -31.78 17.65
CA ALA A 366 6.59 -31.04 17.83
C ALA A 366 6.68 -30.03 18.98
N SER A 367 7.25 -30.42 20.12
CA SER A 367 7.48 -29.54 21.27
C SER A 367 8.35 -28.34 20.89
N GLU A 368 9.49 -28.56 20.21
CA GLU A 368 10.38 -27.46 19.80
C GLU A 368 9.68 -26.50 18.82
N LYS A 369 8.94 -27.03 17.84
CA LYS A 369 8.21 -26.21 16.86
C LYS A 369 7.05 -25.45 17.51
N ALA A 370 6.33 -26.07 18.44
CA ALA A 370 5.27 -25.44 19.20
C ALA A 370 5.82 -24.28 20.05
N GLN A 371 6.93 -24.49 20.78
CA GLN A 371 7.58 -23.43 21.56
C GLN A 371 8.00 -22.25 20.69
N LYS A 372 8.61 -22.50 19.51
CA LYS A 372 8.96 -21.43 18.56
C LYS A 372 7.74 -20.67 18.05
N ALA A 373 6.64 -21.37 17.77
CA ALA A 373 5.40 -20.74 17.34
C ALA A 373 4.78 -19.89 18.45
N LEU A 374 4.75 -20.38 19.70
CA LEU A 374 4.27 -19.62 20.87
C LEU A 374 5.13 -18.39 21.18
N GLU A 375 6.45 -18.46 20.97
CA GLU A 375 7.33 -17.29 21.09
C GLU A 375 7.04 -16.24 20.00
N GLU A 376 6.72 -16.70 18.78
CA GLU A 376 6.29 -15.80 17.71
C GLU A 376 4.94 -15.14 18.01
N VAL A 377 3.99 -15.88 18.62
CA VAL A 377 2.72 -15.33 19.13
C VAL A 377 2.99 -14.23 20.15
N LYS A 378 3.82 -14.52 21.17
CA LYS A 378 4.19 -13.58 22.23
C LYS A 378 4.73 -12.28 21.65
N LYS A 379 5.77 -12.36 20.81
CA LYS A 379 6.40 -11.19 20.20
C LYS A 379 5.41 -10.33 19.41
N LYS A 380 4.59 -10.96 18.57
CA LYS A 380 3.61 -10.24 17.74
C LYS A 380 2.49 -9.62 18.57
N TYR A 381 2.12 -10.26 19.67
CA TYR A 381 1.11 -9.73 20.58
C TYR A 381 1.64 -8.50 21.32
N GLU A 382 2.89 -8.52 21.80
CA GLU A 382 3.54 -7.36 22.41
C GLU A 382 3.61 -6.16 21.42
N GLU A 383 3.94 -6.41 20.15
CA GLU A 383 3.93 -5.38 19.10
C GLU A 383 2.52 -4.79 18.87
N ALA A 384 1.48 -5.61 18.95
CA ALA A 384 0.09 -5.17 18.83
C ALA A 384 -0.36 -4.39 20.06
N GLU A 385 0.01 -4.85 21.27
CA GLU A 385 -0.34 -4.21 22.54
C GLU A 385 0.30 -2.82 22.67
N GLN A 386 1.49 -2.62 22.11
CA GLN A 386 2.11 -1.30 22.07
C GLN A 386 1.27 -0.30 21.26
N VAL A 387 0.83 -0.68 20.06
CA VAL A 387 -0.03 0.17 19.21
C VAL A 387 -1.39 0.40 19.87
N LYS A 388 -1.90 -0.62 20.57
CA LYS A 388 -3.12 -0.48 21.36
C LYS A 388 -3.02 0.65 22.38
N LYS A 389 -1.94 0.67 23.17
CA LYS A 389 -1.68 1.74 24.15
C LYS A 389 -1.58 3.12 23.49
N GLU A 390 -1.04 3.19 22.27
CA GLU A 390 -0.95 4.43 21.50
C GLU A 390 -2.35 4.97 21.13
N TYR A 391 -3.22 4.14 20.53
CA TYR A 391 -4.57 4.61 20.17
C TYR A 391 -5.46 4.84 21.39
N GLU A 392 -5.35 4.05 22.46
CA GLU A 392 -6.11 4.28 23.70
C GLU A 392 -5.76 5.63 24.34
N SER A 393 -4.46 5.97 24.35
CA SER A 393 -3.97 7.27 24.81
C SER A 393 -4.51 8.43 23.97
N LEU A 394 -4.54 8.26 22.63
CA LEU A 394 -5.12 9.25 21.72
C LEU A 394 -6.64 9.40 21.95
N GLY A 395 -7.36 8.28 22.08
CA GLY A 395 -8.80 8.27 22.35
C GLY A 395 -9.16 9.02 23.64
N GLN A 396 -8.36 8.83 24.70
CA GLN A 396 -8.51 9.57 25.96
C GLN A 396 -8.30 11.08 25.79
N LYS A 397 -7.26 11.51 25.05
CA LYS A 397 -7.00 12.94 24.76
C LYS A 397 -8.10 13.60 23.92
N LEU A 398 -8.74 12.81 23.06
CA LEU A 398 -9.81 13.24 22.18
C LEU A 398 -11.18 13.25 22.85
N GLU A 399 -11.29 12.76 24.09
CA GLU A 399 -12.57 12.58 24.80
C GLU A 399 -13.56 11.72 23.99
N ILE A 400 -13.05 10.85 23.11
CA ILE A 400 -13.87 9.87 22.39
C ILE A 400 -14.42 8.93 23.45
N GLY A 401 -15.74 8.98 23.64
CA GLY A 401 -16.43 8.59 24.87
C GLY A 401 -15.91 7.32 25.54
N ASN A 402 -15.67 7.41 26.85
CA ASN A 402 -15.42 6.27 27.77
C ASN A 402 -16.62 5.30 27.89
N GLU A 403 -17.62 5.37 27.00
CA GLU A 403 -18.79 4.51 27.03
C GLU A 403 -18.46 3.22 26.29
N THR A 404 -18.16 2.20 27.12
CA THR A 404 -17.71 0.84 26.78
C THR A 404 -16.33 0.79 26.14
N ILE A 405 -15.34 0.34 26.93
CA ILE A 405 -14.08 -0.24 26.45
C ILE A 405 -14.43 -1.08 25.23
N GLU A 406 -13.92 -0.69 24.06
CA GLU A 406 -14.30 -1.32 22.81
C GLU A 406 -14.02 -2.83 22.87
N ASP A 407 -15.04 -3.62 22.50
CA ASP A 407 -15.02 -5.09 22.47
C ASP A 407 -14.17 -5.65 21.30
N ASP A 408 -13.35 -4.78 20.69
CA ASP A 408 -12.39 -5.13 19.63
C ASP A 408 -11.03 -5.57 20.17
N ASN A 409 -10.92 -5.72 21.48
CA ASN A 409 -9.67 -6.04 22.14
C ASN A 409 -9.41 -7.54 22.20
N VAL A 410 -8.52 -7.99 21.32
CA VAL A 410 -7.99 -9.34 21.37
C VAL A 410 -7.06 -9.45 22.57
N THR A 411 -7.43 -10.33 23.50
CA THR A 411 -6.69 -10.57 24.74
C THR A 411 -6.00 -11.92 24.66
N ILE A 412 -4.69 -11.94 24.86
CA ILE A 412 -3.89 -13.14 25.02
C ILE A 412 -3.45 -13.21 26.48
N ASP A 413 -3.82 -14.29 27.18
CA ASP A 413 -3.32 -14.57 28.52
C ASP A 413 -1.83 -14.99 28.42
N MET A 414 -0.95 -14.02 28.64
CA MET A 414 0.51 -14.22 28.59
C MET A 414 1.00 -15.14 29.70
N GLN A 415 0.30 -15.21 30.85
CA GLN A 415 0.68 -16.13 31.91
C GLN A 415 0.38 -17.56 31.49
N ALA A 416 -0.84 -17.82 31.00
CA ALA A 416 -1.22 -19.14 30.50
C ALA A 416 -0.35 -19.59 29.31
N LEU A 417 0.04 -18.65 28.42
CA LEU A 417 0.96 -18.93 27.31
C LEU A 417 2.33 -19.39 27.81
N GLU A 418 2.91 -18.71 28.80
CA GLU A 418 4.21 -19.09 29.37
C GLU A 418 4.13 -20.41 30.17
N GLU A 419 3.03 -20.67 30.87
CA GLU A 419 2.77 -21.94 31.54
C GLU A 419 2.75 -23.11 30.54
N LEU A 420 2.09 -22.95 29.38
CA LEU A 420 2.10 -23.94 28.31
C LEU A 420 3.51 -24.16 27.70
N LYS A 421 4.28 -23.09 27.50
CA LYS A 421 5.69 -23.21 27.05
C LYS A 421 6.55 -23.95 28.08
N LEU A 422 6.31 -23.70 29.37
CA LEU A 422 7.02 -24.36 30.45
C LEU A 422 6.65 -25.85 30.54
N CYS A 423 5.37 -26.18 30.35
CA CYS A 423 4.90 -27.57 30.21
C CYS A 423 5.62 -28.30 29.07
N LEU A 424 5.67 -27.71 27.87
CA LEU A 424 6.32 -28.30 26.70
C LEU A 424 7.83 -28.46 26.85
N SER A 425 8.52 -27.49 27.47
CA SER A 425 9.97 -27.55 27.68
C SER A 425 10.34 -28.50 28.82
N GLY A 426 9.58 -28.50 29.91
CA GLY A 426 9.74 -29.44 31.02
C GLY A 426 9.59 -30.90 30.60
N ASN A 427 8.72 -31.17 29.63
CA ASN A 427 8.52 -32.53 29.13
C ASN A 427 9.69 -33.08 28.31
N GLN A 428 10.60 -32.26 27.76
CA GLN A 428 11.63 -32.74 26.83
C GLN A 428 12.54 -33.80 27.44
N ALA A 429 13.11 -33.51 28.61
CA ALA A 429 13.98 -34.46 29.32
C ALA A 429 13.21 -35.72 29.78
N GLY A 430 11.94 -35.55 30.17
CA GLY A 430 11.08 -36.67 30.54
C GLY A 430 10.78 -37.61 29.37
N VAL A 431 10.51 -37.05 28.19
CA VAL A 431 10.27 -37.82 26.95
C VAL A 431 11.53 -38.57 26.52
N GLU A 432 12.70 -37.94 26.58
CA GLU A 432 13.97 -38.62 26.29
C GLU A 432 14.26 -39.76 27.27
N SER A 433 14.09 -39.51 28.58
CA SER A 433 14.27 -40.53 29.61
C SER A 433 13.32 -41.71 29.44
N LEU A 434 12.06 -41.44 29.13
CA LEU A 434 11.05 -42.47 28.85
C LEU A 434 11.43 -43.28 27.61
N GLY A 435 11.85 -42.61 26.53
CA GLY A 435 12.33 -43.26 25.31
C GLY A 435 13.47 -44.23 25.59
N ASN A 436 14.51 -43.79 26.31
CA ASN A 436 15.64 -44.63 26.67
C ASN A 436 15.25 -45.84 27.53
N ALA A 437 14.35 -45.64 28.51
CA ALA A 437 13.88 -46.73 29.37
C ALA A 437 13.12 -47.80 28.57
N LEU A 438 12.22 -47.38 27.68
CA LEU A 438 11.45 -48.29 26.83
C LEU A 438 12.33 -48.96 25.76
N GLU A 439 13.31 -48.27 25.19
CA GLU A 439 14.30 -48.87 24.30
C GLU A 439 15.12 -49.97 25.00
N GLN A 440 15.48 -49.76 26.27
CA GLN A 440 16.19 -50.76 27.07
C GLN A 440 15.33 -52.01 27.29
N LYS A 441 14.02 -51.85 27.57
CA LYS A 441 13.08 -52.98 27.69
C LYS A 441 12.91 -53.72 26.36
N ILE A 442 12.74 -53.03 25.25
CA ILE A 442 12.63 -53.66 23.93
C ILE A 442 13.93 -54.40 23.56
N SER A 443 15.08 -53.83 23.91
CA SER A 443 16.37 -54.49 23.73
C SER A 443 16.46 -55.78 24.56
N SER A 444 15.90 -55.80 25.77
CA SER A 444 15.85 -57.02 26.59
C SER A 444 15.02 -58.11 25.91
N TYR A 445 13.88 -57.76 25.30
CA TYR A 445 13.05 -58.68 24.53
C TYR A 445 13.77 -59.29 23.34
N GLN A 446 14.53 -58.51 22.57
CA GLN A 446 15.29 -58.98 21.41
C GLN A 446 16.33 -60.05 21.79
N THR A 447 16.82 -60.05 23.04
CA THR A 447 17.79 -61.06 23.51
C THR A 447 17.18 -62.39 23.93
N ILE A 448 15.86 -62.47 24.13
CA ILE A 448 15.20 -63.64 24.73
C ILE A 448 15.39 -64.92 23.91
N PRO A 449 15.20 -64.94 22.57
CA PRO A 449 15.44 -66.14 21.77
C PRO A 449 16.86 -66.70 21.94
N GLY A 450 17.86 -65.81 22.01
CA GLY A 450 19.24 -66.18 22.26
C GLY A 450 19.41 -66.87 23.62
N LYS A 451 18.90 -66.25 24.69
CA LYS A 451 18.95 -66.80 26.06
C LYS A 451 18.29 -68.17 26.21
N ILE A 452 17.19 -68.42 25.49
CA ILE A 452 16.54 -69.74 25.48
C ILE A 452 17.53 -70.79 24.97
N THR A 453 18.23 -70.48 23.87
CA THR A 453 19.11 -71.43 23.16
C THR A 453 20.54 -71.53 23.69
N GLU A 454 21.03 -70.55 24.45
CA GLU A 454 22.45 -70.33 24.79
C GLU A 454 23.17 -71.53 25.42
N SER A 455 22.48 -72.32 26.26
CA SER A 455 23.05 -73.47 26.98
C SER A 455 22.54 -74.83 26.48
N GLY A 456 21.76 -74.88 25.40
CA GLY A 456 21.03 -76.08 24.98
C GLY A 456 20.02 -76.57 26.04
N LEU A 457 19.60 -77.84 25.90
CA LEU A 457 18.86 -78.59 26.91
C LEU A 457 19.82 -79.59 27.59
N ASP A 458 19.68 -79.77 28.90
CA ASP A 458 20.26 -80.93 29.58
C ASP A 458 19.34 -82.16 29.49
N SER A 459 19.84 -83.30 30.00
CA SER A 459 19.10 -84.57 29.98
C SER A 459 17.78 -84.51 30.77
N VAL A 460 17.69 -83.72 31.83
CA VAL A 460 16.48 -83.59 32.64
C VAL A 460 15.44 -82.75 31.90
N GLN A 461 15.88 -81.63 31.32
CA GLN A 461 15.06 -80.71 30.55
C GLN A 461 14.53 -81.35 29.25
N ALA A 462 15.33 -82.18 28.59
CA ALA A 462 14.91 -82.93 27.40
C ALA A 462 13.76 -83.92 27.68
N GLY A 463 13.56 -84.30 28.95
CA GLY A 463 12.47 -85.14 29.42
C GLY A 463 11.23 -84.38 29.92
N TYR A 464 11.15 -83.06 29.80
CA TYR A 464 10.02 -82.29 30.35
C TYR A 464 8.71 -82.56 29.63
N LEU A 465 8.72 -82.69 28.31
CA LEU A 465 7.52 -82.97 27.52
C LEU A 465 6.94 -84.36 27.73
N SER A 466 7.66 -85.28 28.37
CA SER A 466 7.13 -86.59 28.75
C SER A 466 6.56 -86.64 30.18
N ARG A 467 6.80 -85.60 30.98
CA ARG A 467 6.40 -85.52 32.40
C ARG A 467 5.37 -84.42 32.66
N TYR A 468 5.32 -83.41 31.81
CA TYR A 468 4.52 -82.22 31.98
C TYR A 468 3.77 -81.89 30.69
N THR A 469 2.72 -81.08 30.82
CA THR A 469 2.05 -80.47 29.65
C THR A 469 3.00 -79.51 28.93
N GLU A 470 2.74 -79.26 27.65
CA GLU A 470 3.46 -78.27 26.83
C GLU A 470 3.69 -76.93 27.55
N SER A 471 2.64 -76.33 28.13
CA SER A 471 2.73 -75.04 28.82
C SER A 471 3.58 -75.13 30.08
N SER A 472 3.43 -76.21 30.86
CA SER A 472 4.24 -76.43 32.08
C SER A 472 5.72 -76.66 31.75
N ALA A 473 6.02 -77.39 30.67
CA ALA A 473 7.39 -77.62 30.23
C ALA A 473 8.08 -76.32 29.78
N VAL A 474 7.36 -75.47 29.04
CA VAL A 474 7.83 -74.15 28.62
C VAL A 474 8.10 -73.26 29.83
N GLU A 475 7.17 -73.14 30.76
CA GLU A 475 7.32 -72.28 31.95
C GLU A 475 8.46 -72.75 32.88
N LEU A 476 8.67 -74.06 33.03
CA LEU A 476 9.80 -74.60 33.79
C LEU A 476 11.15 -74.19 33.17
N ILE A 477 11.30 -74.32 31.85
CA ILE A 477 12.53 -73.94 31.15
C ILE A 477 12.79 -72.43 31.25
N LEU A 478 11.73 -71.62 31.10
CA LEU A 478 11.84 -70.17 31.25
C LEU A 478 12.28 -69.79 32.67
N SER A 479 11.69 -70.41 33.70
CA SER A 479 12.04 -70.16 35.10
C SER A 479 13.48 -70.57 35.44
N GLU A 480 13.92 -71.76 35.00
CA GLU A 480 15.28 -72.25 35.23
C GLU A 480 16.34 -71.40 34.54
N LYS A 481 16.03 -70.88 33.35
CA LYS A 481 16.91 -69.97 32.60
C LYS A 481 16.78 -68.51 33.04
N GLY A 482 15.91 -68.20 34.01
CA GLY A 482 15.69 -66.85 34.51
C GLY A 482 15.17 -65.87 33.46
N ILE A 483 14.34 -66.36 32.54
CA ILE A 483 13.79 -65.58 31.42
C ILE A 483 12.41 -65.04 31.81
N TYR A 484 12.28 -63.73 31.74
CA TYR A 484 11.05 -63.00 32.02
C TYR A 484 10.86 -61.90 30.98
N TRP A 485 9.61 -61.61 30.64
CA TRP A 485 9.25 -60.41 29.86
C TRP A 485 8.90 -59.30 30.85
N ASP A 486 9.75 -58.27 30.92
CA ASP A 486 9.48 -57.11 31.75
C ASP A 486 8.20 -56.39 31.30
N SER A 487 7.39 -55.86 32.21
CA SER A 487 6.21 -55.06 31.83
C SER A 487 6.64 -53.74 31.15
N MET A 488 5.92 -53.31 30.11
CA MET A 488 6.15 -52.01 29.47
C MET A 488 5.70 -50.82 30.32
N ALA A 489 4.94 -51.06 31.39
CA ALA A 489 4.47 -50.01 32.28
C ALA A 489 5.63 -49.17 32.87
N GLU A 490 5.48 -47.85 32.78
CA GLU A 490 6.37 -46.84 33.37
C GLU A 490 5.51 -45.73 33.96
N GLU A 491 5.86 -45.25 35.16
CA GLU A 491 5.23 -44.05 35.71
C GLU A 491 5.85 -42.81 35.04
N THR A 492 5.00 -41.91 34.56
CA THR A 492 5.46 -40.65 33.95
C THR A 492 4.89 -39.45 34.71
N SER A 493 5.68 -38.40 34.80
CA SER A 493 5.30 -37.11 35.40
C SER A 493 5.22 -36.00 34.35
N LEU A 494 4.92 -36.38 33.10
CA LEU A 494 4.79 -35.41 32.01
C LEU A 494 3.58 -34.53 32.24
N CYS A 495 3.77 -33.23 32.05
CA CYS A 495 2.70 -32.26 32.06
C CYS A 495 1.84 -32.44 30.79
N ASP A 496 0.52 -32.54 30.91
CA ASP A 496 -0.35 -32.63 29.73
C ASP A 496 -0.55 -31.24 29.10
N PRO A 497 -0.08 -31.00 27.85
CA PRO A 497 -0.29 -29.74 27.17
C PRO A 497 -1.78 -29.46 26.87
N ALA A 498 -2.61 -30.49 26.73
CA ALA A 498 -4.04 -30.35 26.43
C ALA A 498 -4.82 -29.78 27.63
N GLU A 499 -4.32 -29.99 28.85
CA GLU A 499 -4.94 -29.49 30.08
C GLU A 499 -4.49 -28.08 30.48
N GLN A 500 -3.54 -27.50 29.74
CA GLN A 500 -3.10 -26.12 29.98
C GLN A 500 -4.19 -25.13 29.57
N THR A 501 -4.37 -24.09 30.38
CA THR A 501 -5.41 -23.07 30.18
C THR A 501 -5.33 -22.45 28.78
N PHE A 502 -4.12 -22.09 28.32
CA PHE A 502 -3.94 -21.49 27.00
C PHE A 502 -4.35 -22.43 25.85
N TYR A 503 -4.12 -23.73 25.99
CA TYR A 503 -4.57 -24.68 24.99
C TYR A 503 -6.10 -24.75 24.96
N LYS A 504 -6.75 -24.93 26.13
CA LYS A 504 -8.20 -25.08 26.23
C LYS A 504 -8.98 -23.84 25.79
N GLU A 505 -8.54 -22.66 26.22
CA GLU A 505 -9.30 -21.42 26.03
C GLU A 505 -8.90 -20.66 24.78
N THR A 506 -7.70 -20.88 24.21
CA THR A 506 -7.23 -20.14 23.04
C THR A 506 -6.98 -21.04 21.83
N LEU A 507 -6.29 -22.17 21.98
CA LEU A 507 -5.90 -22.99 20.83
C LEU A 507 -6.97 -24.00 20.40
N ALA A 508 -7.73 -24.59 21.32
CA ALA A 508 -8.70 -25.64 21.03
C ALA A 508 -9.87 -25.15 20.14
N GLU A 509 -10.21 -23.87 20.24
CA GLU A 509 -11.30 -23.25 19.47
C GLU A 509 -10.90 -22.94 18.02
N ILE A 510 -9.59 -22.87 17.71
CA ILE A 510 -9.09 -22.48 16.39
C ILE A 510 -9.45 -23.53 15.34
N GLY A 511 -10.14 -23.07 14.28
CA GLY A 511 -10.48 -23.89 13.12
C GLY A 511 -11.78 -24.69 13.24
N GLN A 512 -12.55 -24.51 14.32
CA GLN A 512 -13.90 -25.06 14.44
C GLN A 512 -14.89 -24.21 13.63
N LYS A 513 -15.03 -24.51 12.33
CA LYS A 513 -16.00 -23.81 11.47
C LYS A 513 -17.44 -24.15 11.88
N THR A 514 -18.22 -23.14 12.19
CA THR A 514 -19.69 -23.20 12.18
C THR A 514 -20.21 -22.25 11.10
N ASP A 515 -21.18 -22.70 10.30
CA ASP A 515 -21.78 -21.87 9.24
C ASP A 515 -22.53 -20.69 9.88
N ALA A 516 -21.99 -19.47 9.76
CA ALA A 516 -22.56 -18.29 10.39
C ALA A 516 -23.50 -17.52 9.45
N PRO A 517 -24.72 -17.15 9.91
CA PRO A 517 -25.70 -16.42 9.08
C PRO A 517 -25.35 -14.94 8.81
N GLU A 518 -24.34 -14.35 9.47
CA GLU A 518 -24.02 -12.91 9.39
C GLU A 518 -22.92 -12.56 8.36
N GLU A 519 -22.34 -13.57 7.68
CA GLU A 519 -21.35 -13.39 6.60
C GLU A 519 -21.92 -12.54 5.44
N LYS A 520 -23.24 -12.58 5.25
CA LYS A 520 -23.98 -11.80 4.25
C LYS A 520 -23.83 -10.29 4.45
N ASN A 521 -23.87 -9.77 5.67
CA ASN A 521 -23.79 -8.33 5.91
C ASN A 521 -22.37 -7.78 5.62
N ARG A 522 -21.33 -8.56 5.92
CA ARG A 522 -19.95 -8.24 5.54
C ARG A 522 -19.78 -8.23 4.02
N ASP A 523 -20.30 -9.25 3.35
CA ASP A 523 -20.23 -9.35 1.90
C ASP A 523 -21.05 -8.25 1.21
N ASP A 524 -22.21 -7.90 1.74
CA ASP A 524 -23.04 -6.80 1.23
C ASP A 524 -22.30 -5.46 1.32
N ALA A 525 -21.64 -5.15 2.44
CA ALA A 525 -20.82 -3.94 2.59
C ALA A 525 -19.60 -3.93 1.67
N ARG A 526 -18.92 -5.07 1.50
CA ARG A 526 -17.80 -5.22 0.56
C ARG A 526 -18.27 -5.09 -0.89
N ASN A 527 -19.44 -5.62 -1.22
CA ASN A 527 -20.05 -5.53 -2.55
C ASN A 527 -20.53 -4.10 -2.84
N GLU A 528 -21.09 -3.40 -1.86
CA GLU A 528 -21.45 -1.99 -1.96
C GLU A 528 -20.20 -1.11 -2.14
N ALA A 529 -19.13 -1.35 -1.38
CA ALA A 529 -17.85 -0.67 -1.56
C ALA A 529 -17.26 -0.93 -2.95
N LYS A 530 -17.25 -2.19 -3.42
CA LYS A 530 -16.84 -2.54 -4.79
C LYS A 530 -17.69 -1.79 -5.83
N LYS A 531 -19.02 -1.82 -5.70
CA LYS A 531 -19.96 -1.17 -6.61
C LYS A 531 -19.75 0.35 -6.65
N ASN A 532 -19.60 1.00 -5.51
CA ASN A 532 -19.40 2.45 -5.44
C ASN A 532 -17.99 2.85 -5.90
N GLN A 533 -16.99 2.01 -5.68
CA GLN A 533 -15.66 2.20 -6.26
C GLN A 533 -15.68 2.00 -7.79
N GLU A 534 -16.46 1.04 -8.31
CA GLU A 534 -16.69 0.88 -9.74
C GLU A 534 -17.45 2.05 -10.33
N ALA A 535 -18.46 2.58 -9.62
CA ALA A 535 -19.17 3.80 -10.00
C ALA A 535 -18.24 5.01 -10.01
N TYR A 536 -17.38 5.18 -9.01
CA TYR A 536 -16.33 6.20 -8.99
C TYR A 536 -15.34 6.00 -10.16
N LYS A 537 -14.85 4.79 -10.40
CA LYS A 537 -13.96 4.51 -11.55
C LYS A 537 -14.64 4.82 -12.87
N ALA A 538 -15.95 4.55 -12.99
CA ALA A 538 -16.75 4.88 -14.16
C ALA A 538 -16.94 6.39 -14.31
N ALA A 539 -17.21 7.12 -13.23
CA ALA A 539 -17.32 8.57 -13.21
C ALA A 539 -15.97 9.25 -13.54
N LEU A 540 -14.87 8.75 -12.96
CA LEU A 540 -13.50 9.17 -13.26
C LEU A 540 -13.15 8.89 -14.72
N LYS A 541 -13.59 7.75 -15.26
CA LYS A 541 -13.44 7.43 -16.68
C LYS A 541 -14.27 8.37 -17.55
N ALA A 542 -15.52 8.67 -17.19
CA ALA A 542 -16.36 9.62 -17.91
C ALA A 542 -15.77 11.04 -17.88
N ALA A 543 -15.22 11.46 -16.74
CA ALA A 543 -14.49 12.72 -16.61
C ALA A 543 -13.23 12.75 -17.47
N ARG A 544 -12.49 11.63 -17.53
CA ARG A 544 -11.36 11.47 -18.44
C ARG A 544 -11.77 11.54 -19.90
N ASP A 545 -12.84 10.85 -20.29
CA ASP A 545 -13.32 10.80 -21.66
C ASP A 545 -13.80 12.19 -22.11
N LEU A 546 -14.49 12.96 -21.26
CA LEU A 546 -14.88 14.35 -21.54
C LEU A 546 -13.66 15.26 -21.72
N ALA A 547 -12.66 15.14 -20.84
CA ALA A 547 -11.45 15.96 -20.84
C ALA A 547 -10.39 15.51 -21.88
N SER A 548 -10.56 14.33 -22.48
CA SER A 548 -9.67 13.78 -23.51
C SER A 548 -9.71 14.57 -24.82
N ALA A 549 -10.68 15.48 -24.99
CA ALA A 549 -10.92 16.23 -26.21
C ALA A 549 -9.88 17.33 -26.52
N LYS A 550 -9.09 17.81 -25.54
CA LYS A 550 -8.14 18.92 -25.76
C LYS A 550 -6.74 18.61 -25.20
N ASN A 551 -5.82 18.28 -26.11
CA ASN A 551 -4.39 18.23 -25.82
C ASN A 551 -3.74 19.56 -26.23
N LEU A 552 -3.31 20.34 -25.24
CA LEU A 552 -2.79 21.68 -25.46
C LEU A 552 -1.42 21.66 -26.16
N ALA A 553 -0.64 20.59 -26.05
CA ALA A 553 0.67 20.46 -26.69
C ALA A 553 0.59 19.89 -28.13
N SER A 554 -0.42 20.29 -28.91
CA SER A 554 -0.67 19.74 -30.25
C SER A 554 -0.51 20.79 -31.36
N GLU A 555 -0.16 20.33 -32.57
CA GLU A 555 -0.09 21.19 -33.78
C GLU A 555 -1.41 21.91 -34.06
N GLN A 556 -2.55 21.34 -33.64
CA GLN A 556 -3.87 21.95 -33.80
C GLN A 556 -3.99 23.26 -33.00
N VAL A 557 -3.43 23.32 -31.79
CA VAL A 557 -3.46 24.53 -30.95
C VAL A 557 -2.64 25.64 -31.61
N GLU A 558 -1.46 25.30 -32.13
CA GLU A 558 -0.62 26.25 -32.87
C GLU A 558 -1.31 26.75 -34.15
N GLN A 559 -2.03 25.90 -34.87
CA GLN A 559 -2.83 26.29 -36.05
C GLN A 559 -4.01 27.20 -35.70
N GLU A 560 -4.70 26.95 -34.58
CA GLU A 560 -5.89 27.69 -34.17
C GLU A 560 -5.60 29.02 -33.47
N THR A 561 -4.47 29.11 -32.76
CA THR A 561 -4.09 30.27 -31.94
C THR A 561 -2.94 31.06 -32.53
N GLY A 562 -2.05 30.43 -33.31
CA GLY A 562 -0.88 31.06 -33.92
C GLY A 562 0.39 31.06 -33.06
N PHE A 563 0.43 30.29 -31.97
CA PHE A 563 1.59 30.17 -31.08
C PHE A 563 1.70 28.77 -30.45
N ALA A 564 2.92 28.32 -30.17
CA ALA A 564 3.19 26.95 -29.71
C ALA A 564 2.99 26.79 -28.20
N TYR A 565 2.33 25.73 -27.77
CA TYR A 565 2.09 25.46 -26.36
C TYR A 565 2.84 24.19 -25.91
N PRO A 566 3.46 24.15 -24.72
CA PRO A 566 3.49 25.18 -23.67
C PRO A 566 4.61 26.25 -23.82
N GLU A 567 5.42 26.20 -24.88
CA GLU A 567 6.68 26.97 -24.97
C GLU A 567 6.52 28.50 -25.18
N ASP A 568 5.48 28.96 -25.89
CA ASP A 568 5.21 30.39 -26.14
C ASP A 568 4.32 31.06 -25.08
N TYR A 569 3.87 30.29 -24.10
CA TYR A 569 2.99 30.74 -23.03
C TYR A 569 3.81 31.05 -21.79
N PRO A 570 3.58 32.17 -21.09
CA PRO A 570 4.38 32.53 -19.92
C PRO A 570 4.05 31.68 -18.65
N GLY A 571 3.62 30.42 -18.81
CA GLY A 571 3.18 29.52 -17.74
C GLY A 571 4.19 28.42 -17.36
N ALA A 572 4.31 28.19 -16.05
CA ALA A 572 5.05 27.09 -15.42
C ALA A 572 4.38 25.71 -15.65
N GLY A 573 4.17 25.34 -16.92
CA GLY A 573 3.70 24.01 -17.28
C GLY A 573 4.68 22.97 -16.77
N LYS A 574 4.21 22.04 -15.92
CA LYS A 574 5.02 20.90 -15.51
C LYS A 574 5.08 19.94 -16.70
N SER A 575 6.28 19.60 -17.17
CA SER A 575 6.49 18.44 -18.03
C SER A 575 5.87 17.23 -17.33
N GLU A 576 4.86 16.63 -17.96
CA GLU A 576 4.07 15.46 -17.53
C GLU A 576 3.96 15.25 -16.01
N ILE A 577 2.79 15.57 -15.43
CA ILE A 577 2.39 15.06 -14.11
C ILE A 577 2.60 13.54 -14.13
N ASN A 578 3.42 13.03 -13.20
CA ASN A 578 3.76 11.62 -13.15
C ASN A 578 2.48 10.82 -12.88
N THR A 579 2.12 9.91 -13.78
CA THR A 579 0.93 9.04 -13.62
C THR A 579 0.99 8.14 -12.37
N ASP A 580 2.16 7.98 -11.75
CA ASP A 580 2.28 7.29 -10.47
C ASP A 580 1.76 8.12 -9.29
N GLU A 581 1.83 9.46 -9.32
CA GLU A 581 1.16 10.33 -8.33
C GLU A 581 -0.38 10.18 -8.40
N ILE A 582 -0.91 9.90 -9.60
CA ILE A 582 -2.35 9.64 -9.79
C ILE A 582 -2.78 8.30 -9.18
N LYS A 583 -1.88 7.30 -9.13
CA LYS A 583 -2.19 5.99 -8.53
C LYS A 583 -2.25 6.08 -7.00
N ASP A 584 -1.44 6.95 -6.40
CA ASP A 584 -1.35 7.16 -4.95
C ASP A 584 -2.65 7.71 -4.33
N HIS A 585 -3.49 8.36 -5.14
CA HIS A 585 -4.81 8.88 -4.74
C HIS A 585 -5.97 7.95 -5.12
N THR A 586 -5.70 6.75 -5.66
CA THR A 586 -6.72 5.76 -6.04
C THR A 586 -6.65 4.50 -5.17
N VAL A 587 -7.47 4.43 -4.12
CA VAL A 587 -7.60 3.24 -3.27
C VAL A 587 -8.06 2.04 -4.09
N LYS A 588 -7.43 0.87 -3.94
CA LYS A 588 -7.79 -0.37 -4.66
C LYS A 588 -8.46 -1.39 -3.72
N VAL A 589 -9.80 -1.40 -3.69
CA VAL A 589 -10.55 -2.60 -3.26
C VAL A 589 -10.35 -3.71 -4.30
N LYS A 590 -9.35 -4.57 -4.13
CA LYS A 590 -9.13 -5.71 -5.04
C LYS A 590 -10.17 -6.81 -4.78
N GLY A 591 -10.75 -7.35 -5.85
CA GLY A 591 -11.75 -8.41 -5.79
C GLY A 591 -11.25 -9.76 -5.28
N ASP A 592 -12.23 -10.50 -4.75
CA ASP A 592 -12.36 -11.90 -4.34
C ASP A 592 -11.40 -12.48 -3.30
N ASN A 593 -10.10 -12.15 -3.33
CA ASN A 593 -9.15 -12.45 -2.24
C ASN A 593 -8.71 -11.17 -1.52
N VAL A 594 -9.68 -10.45 -0.93
CA VAL A 594 -9.35 -9.41 0.06
C VAL A 594 -8.84 -10.15 1.28
N ASN A 595 -7.51 -10.15 1.47
CA ASN A 595 -7.03 -10.13 2.84
C ASN A 595 -7.30 -8.72 3.33
N ASP A 596 -8.15 -8.59 4.33
CA ASP A 596 -8.61 -7.33 4.91
C ASP A 596 -7.44 -6.36 5.21
N ASN A 597 -6.22 -6.89 5.38
CA ASN A 597 -4.97 -6.12 5.47
C ASN A 597 -4.72 -5.11 4.34
N SER A 598 -5.09 -5.37 3.07
CA SER A 598 -4.74 -4.46 1.95
C SER A 598 -5.64 -3.24 1.84
N ILE A 599 -6.82 -3.27 2.45
CA ILE A 599 -7.77 -2.14 2.45
C ILE A 599 -7.31 -1.06 3.44
N VAL A 600 -6.65 -1.49 4.51
CA VAL A 600 -6.15 -0.65 5.60
C VAL A 600 -4.83 0.05 5.26
N GLU A 601 -4.04 -0.47 4.30
CA GLU A 601 -2.77 0.14 3.87
C GLU A 601 -2.95 1.39 2.98
N ASP A 602 -4.06 1.51 2.26
CA ASP A 602 -4.31 2.57 1.27
C ASP A 602 -4.91 3.88 1.90
N SER A 603 -5.14 3.94 3.23
CA SER A 603 -5.82 5.07 3.89
C SER A 603 -4.94 6.31 4.13
N GLY A 604 -3.62 6.18 4.15
CA GLY A 604 -2.68 7.23 4.58
C GLY A 604 -2.52 8.42 3.61
N ASN A 605 -2.70 8.21 2.30
CA ASN A 605 -2.48 9.26 1.29
C ASN A 605 -3.62 10.28 1.18
N SER A 606 -4.80 9.97 1.73
CA SER A 606 -5.99 10.83 1.63
C SER A 606 -5.92 12.09 2.49
N MET A 607 -5.03 12.10 3.50
CA MET A 607 -5.24 12.98 4.64
C MET A 607 -4.32 14.20 4.77
N GLY A 608 -3.13 14.17 4.17
CA GLY A 608 -2.32 15.39 4.03
C GLY A 608 -3.04 16.50 3.24
N ALA A 609 -4.03 16.14 2.43
CA ALA A 609 -4.88 17.09 1.71
C ALA A 609 -5.89 17.82 2.62
N ILE A 610 -6.35 17.21 3.72
CA ILE A 610 -7.23 17.86 4.71
C ILE A 610 -6.42 18.81 5.57
N GLU A 611 -5.23 18.39 6.01
CA GLU A 611 -4.32 19.22 6.81
C GLU A 611 -3.90 20.49 6.05
N GLY A 612 -3.45 20.35 4.81
CA GLY A 612 -3.12 21.50 3.95
C GLY A 612 -4.30 22.45 3.77
N LEU A 613 -5.53 21.93 3.77
CA LEU A 613 -6.76 22.71 3.63
C LEU A 613 -7.15 23.42 4.93
N LEU A 614 -7.02 22.77 6.09
CA LEU A 614 -7.25 23.39 7.41
C LEU A 614 -6.21 24.47 7.70
N ASN A 615 -4.93 24.17 7.49
CA ASN A 615 -3.84 25.14 7.61
C ASN A 615 -4.06 26.34 6.68
N ALA A 616 -4.53 26.08 5.45
CA ALA A 616 -4.84 27.15 4.52
C ALA A 616 -5.97 28.08 5.02
N ILE A 617 -7.05 27.48 5.54
CA ILE A 617 -8.17 28.22 6.14
C ILE A 617 -7.71 29.05 7.34
N ASP A 618 -6.84 28.50 8.20
CA ASP A 618 -6.29 29.20 9.35
C ASP A 618 -5.37 30.35 8.94
N GLU A 619 -4.45 30.13 7.98
CA GLU A 619 -3.57 31.17 7.45
C GLU A 619 -4.35 32.32 6.78
N LEU A 620 -5.49 32.02 6.14
CA LEU A 620 -6.34 33.05 5.54
C LEU A 620 -6.97 34.00 6.53
N THR A 621 -7.28 33.53 7.74
CA THR A 621 -7.77 34.41 8.80
C THR A 621 -6.74 35.51 9.15
N GLY A 622 -5.48 35.37 8.71
CA GLY A 622 -4.43 36.38 8.80
C GLY A 622 -3.82 36.87 7.47
N SER A 623 -4.25 36.38 6.30
CA SER A 623 -3.61 36.69 5.01
C SER A 623 -4.07 38.02 4.38
N THR A 624 -3.25 38.57 3.47
CA THR A 624 -3.54 39.82 2.76
C THR A 624 -4.69 39.64 1.74
N LEU A 625 -5.66 40.56 1.80
CA LEU A 625 -6.80 40.73 0.87
C LEU A 625 -6.48 40.49 -0.63
N GLU A 626 -5.23 40.73 -1.04
CA GLU A 626 -4.71 40.46 -2.38
C GLU A 626 -4.80 38.98 -2.81
N LYS A 627 -4.52 38.02 -1.92
CA LYS A 627 -4.61 36.58 -2.25
C LYS A 627 -6.04 36.15 -2.48
N ALA A 628 -6.96 36.67 -1.65
CA ALA A 628 -8.38 36.44 -1.81
C ALA A 628 -8.89 36.97 -3.16
N TYR A 629 -8.39 38.12 -3.60
CA TYR A 629 -8.70 38.66 -4.93
C TYR A 629 -8.24 37.77 -6.07
N ILE A 630 -7.04 37.18 -5.97
CA ILE A 630 -6.55 36.25 -7.01
C ILE A 630 -7.45 35.01 -7.09
N VAL A 631 -7.78 34.42 -5.94
CA VAL A 631 -8.63 33.22 -5.87
C VAL A 631 -9.99 33.51 -6.49
N GLU A 632 -10.64 34.60 -6.06
CA GLU A 632 -11.97 34.98 -6.57
C GLU A 632 -11.93 35.30 -8.07
N TYR A 633 -10.92 36.04 -8.51
CA TYR A 633 -10.73 36.31 -9.93
C TYR A 633 -10.63 35.01 -10.73
N VAL A 634 -9.82 34.05 -10.29
CA VAL A 634 -9.64 32.78 -10.99
C VAL A 634 -10.92 31.94 -10.97
N THR A 635 -11.62 31.84 -9.84
CA THR A 635 -12.81 30.97 -9.76
C THR A 635 -14.01 31.55 -10.49
N GLU A 636 -14.09 32.88 -10.63
CA GLU A 636 -15.21 33.54 -11.30
C GLU A 636 -14.92 33.94 -12.75
N MET A 637 -13.67 33.91 -13.22
CA MET A 637 -13.35 34.19 -14.63
C MET A 637 -13.21 32.94 -15.49
N PHE A 638 -13.02 31.75 -14.92
CA PHE A 638 -12.70 30.53 -15.66
C PHE A 638 -13.68 29.39 -15.36
N ASN A 639 -13.85 28.49 -16.32
CA ASN A 639 -14.71 27.32 -16.15
C ASN A 639 -14.00 26.15 -15.44
N CYS A 640 -14.80 25.23 -14.90
CA CYS A 640 -14.34 23.95 -14.36
C CYS A 640 -15.16 22.80 -14.96
N TYR A 641 -14.81 21.56 -14.63
CA TYR A 641 -15.50 20.38 -15.13
C TYR A 641 -17.04 20.45 -15.03
N THR A 642 -17.57 20.99 -13.93
CA THR A 642 -19.01 21.04 -13.66
C THR A 642 -19.71 22.31 -14.16
N THR A 643 -18.99 23.24 -14.79
CA THR A 643 -19.59 24.48 -15.31
C THR A 643 -20.69 24.18 -16.32
N GLY A 644 -21.90 24.68 -16.07
CA GLY A 644 -23.07 24.41 -16.91
C GLY A 644 -23.76 23.07 -16.65
N LEU A 645 -23.33 22.28 -15.67
CA LEU A 645 -24.08 21.12 -15.17
C LEU A 645 -25.01 21.57 -14.03
N GLY A 646 -26.32 21.47 -14.26
CA GLY A 646 -27.33 21.83 -13.25
C GLY A 646 -27.72 23.31 -13.22
N GLU A 647 -27.18 24.15 -14.11
CA GLU A 647 -27.46 25.59 -14.22
C GLU A 647 -28.32 25.91 -15.46
N GLU A 648 -29.17 26.94 -15.39
CA GLU A 648 -29.83 27.45 -16.59
C GLU A 648 -28.80 28.16 -17.49
N LYS A 649 -28.86 27.97 -18.81
CA LYS A 649 -27.85 28.47 -19.77
C LYS A 649 -27.56 29.98 -19.70
N GLY A 650 -28.43 30.78 -19.11
CA GLY A 650 -28.25 32.23 -18.94
C GLY A 650 -27.36 32.64 -17.75
N ASP A 651 -27.15 31.74 -16.79
CA ASP A 651 -26.48 32.05 -15.52
C ASP A 651 -24.96 31.73 -15.53
N VAL A 652 -24.47 31.09 -16.59
CA VAL A 652 -23.08 30.60 -16.68
C VAL A 652 -22.17 31.64 -17.32
N GLN A 653 -21.90 32.70 -16.57
CA GLN A 653 -21.08 33.83 -17.02
C GLN A 653 -19.88 34.05 -16.11
N SER A 654 -18.82 34.61 -16.68
CA SER A 654 -17.68 35.09 -15.92
C SER A 654 -18.03 36.34 -15.10
N LEU A 655 -17.16 36.77 -14.19
CA LEU A 655 -17.33 38.00 -13.41
C LEU A 655 -17.51 39.26 -14.27
N SER A 656 -17.06 39.23 -15.54
CA SER A 656 -17.25 40.31 -16.51
C SER A 656 -18.55 40.21 -17.32
N GLY A 657 -19.32 39.13 -17.18
CA GLY A 657 -20.56 38.86 -17.92
C GLY A 657 -20.35 38.13 -19.25
N GLU A 658 -19.17 37.56 -19.49
CA GLU A 658 -18.83 36.81 -20.70
C GLU A 658 -19.19 35.32 -20.55
N SER A 659 -19.49 34.64 -21.66
CA SER A 659 -19.97 33.25 -21.66
C SER A 659 -18.83 32.24 -21.49
N LEU A 660 -18.82 31.53 -20.35
CA LEU A 660 -17.80 30.53 -20.05
C LEU A 660 -17.79 29.31 -20.99
N PHE A 661 -18.83 29.13 -21.82
CA PHE A 661 -18.90 28.04 -22.82
C PHE A 661 -18.07 28.32 -24.08
N GLU A 662 -17.74 29.58 -24.36
CA GLU A 662 -17.02 30.00 -25.56
C GLU A 662 -15.49 29.94 -25.38
N HIS A 663 -15.04 29.69 -24.15
CA HIS A 663 -13.64 29.51 -23.80
C HIS A 663 -12.96 28.34 -24.55
N TYR A 664 -11.66 28.50 -24.81
CA TYR A 664 -10.86 27.55 -25.55
C TYR A 664 -10.72 26.22 -24.85
N ILE A 665 -10.54 26.19 -23.53
CA ILE A 665 -10.65 24.94 -22.75
C ILE A 665 -12.08 24.88 -22.23
N GLN A 666 -12.82 23.85 -22.61
CA GLN A 666 -14.17 23.63 -22.11
C GLN A 666 -14.12 22.62 -20.96
N ALA A 667 -14.79 22.93 -19.87
CA ALA A 667 -14.94 22.07 -18.70
C ALA A 667 -13.59 21.62 -18.08
N GLY A 668 -12.67 22.56 -17.82
CA GLY A 668 -11.36 22.20 -17.25
C GLY A 668 -10.33 23.31 -17.02
N GLU A 669 -10.67 24.60 -17.15
CA GLU A 669 -9.68 25.68 -17.00
C GLU A 669 -9.16 25.79 -15.57
N MET A 670 -10.04 25.75 -14.56
CA MET A 670 -9.65 25.81 -13.16
C MET A 670 -8.70 24.66 -12.78
N GLU A 671 -8.98 23.44 -13.25
CA GLU A 671 -8.12 22.28 -13.06
C GLU A 671 -6.77 22.46 -13.74
N TYR A 672 -6.75 23.01 -14.95
CA TYR A 672 -5.51 23.36 -15.63
C TYR A 672 -4.71 24.41 -14.83
N ILE A 673 -5.37 25.45 -14.33
CA ILE A 673 -4.71 26.49 -13.52
C ILE A 673 -4.08 25.87 -12.26
N LEU A 674 -4.77 24.95 -11.61
CA LEU A 674 -4.26 24.23 -10.44
C LEU A 674 -3.04 23.37 -10.72
N TYR A 675 -3.05 22.56 -11.80
CA TYR A 675 -2.05 21.49 -11.96
C TYR A 675 -1.09 21.68 -13.14
N GLY A 676 -1.48 22.43 -14.16
CA GLY A 676 -0.61 22.89 -15.26
C GLY A 676 -0.17 21.79 -16.23
N SER A 677 -0.88 20.66 -16.33
CA SER A 677 -0.58 19.65 -17.34
C SER A 677 -1.06 20.10 -18.72
N PRO A 678 -0.26 19.86 -19.78
CA PRO A 678 -0.69 20.11 -21.16
C PRO A 678 -1.88 19.26 -21.61
N ARG A 679 -2.17 18.15 -20.90
CA ARG A 679 -3.35 17.31 -21.16
C ARG A 679 -4.43 17.64 -20.16
N ILE A 680 -5.55 18.22 -20.62
CA ILE A 680 -6.67 18.60 -19.74
C ILE A 680 -7.20 17.41 -18.93
N MET A 681 -7.24 16.23 -19.55
CA MET A 681 -7.59 14.97 -18.87
C MET A 681 -6.78 14.69 -17.59
N ASN A 682 -5.48 15.01 -17.57
CA ASN A 682 -4.64 14.76 -16.41
C ASN A 682 -5.01 15.71 -15.26
N ASN A 683 -5.27 16.98 -15.59
CA ASN A 683 -5.65 17.99 -14.60
C ASN A 683 -6.99 17.64 -13.94
N VAL A 684 -8.01 17.30 -14.75
CA VAL A 684 -9.32 16.87 -14.24
C VAL A 684 -9.17 15.60 -13.41
N THR A 685 -8.41 14.62 -13.88
CA THR A 685 -8.17 13.39 -13.11
C THR A 685 -7.56 13.68 -11.74
N TYR A 686 -6.60 14.60 -11.66
CA TYR A 686 -5.97 14.97 -10.40
C TYR A 686 -6.96 15.69 -9.48
N ALA A 687 -7.72 16.68 -9.97
CA ALA A 687 -8.75 17.36 -9.21
C ALA A 687 -9.76 16.39 -8.59
N VAL A 688 -10.29 15.48 -9.40
CA VAL A 688 -11.28 14.49 -8.96
C VAL A 688 -10.68 13.51 -7.94
N SER A 689 -9.43 13.10 -8.14
CA SER A 689 -8.74 12.19 -7.20
C SER A 689 -8.44 12.87 -5.87
N GLN A 690 -8.03 14.14 -5.89
CA GLN A 690 -7.82 14.95 -4.68
C GLN A 690 -9.14 15.15 -3.92
N THR A 691 -10.25 15.40 -4.64
CA THR A 691 -11.58 15.48 -4.02
C THR A 691 -12.00 14.16 -3.39
N PHE A 692 -11.81 13.02 -4.08
CA PHE A 692 -12.09 11.70 -3.51
C PHE A 692 -11.26 11.43 -2.25
N ALA A 693 -9.97 11.77 -2.27
CA ALA A 693 -9.06 11.63 -1.13
C ALA A 693 -9.54 12.43 0.10
N ILE A 694 -9.89 13.70 -0.09
CA ILE A 694 -10.42 14.54 1.00
C ILE A 694 -11.74 14.00 1.53
N ARG A 695 -12.67 13.59 0.66
CA ARG A 695 -13.94 12.97 1.08
C ARG A 695 -13.70 11.69 1.88
N LEU A 696 -12.77 10.85 1.45
CA LEU A 696 -12.42 9.62 2.14
C LEU A 696 -11.83 9.87 3.52
N GLY A 697 -10.93 10.85 3.67
CA GLY A 697 -10.39 11.22 4.97
C GLY A 697 -11.47 11.69 5.94
N ILE A 698 -12.35 12.61 5.49
CA ILE A 698 -13.46 13.11 6.31
C ILE A 698 -14.41 11.97 6.67
N ASN A 699 -14.92 11.21 5.70
CA ASN A 699 -15.87 10.13 5.95
C ASN A 699 -15.27 9.03 6.84
N SER A 700 -13.98 8.72 6.70
CA SER A 700 -13.30 7.77 7.58
C SER A 700 -13.34 8.25 9.03
N VAL A 701 -13.03 9.52 9.29
CA VAL A 701 -13.10 10.09 10.64
C VAL A 701 -14.50 9.95 11.24
N TYR A 702 -15.53 10.39 10.51
CA TYR A 702 -16.87 10.40 11.07
C TYR A 702 -17.49 9.00 11.19
N ILE A 703 -17.26 8.09 10.23
CA ILE A 703 -17.78 6.73 10.31
C ILE A 703 -17.11 5.92 11.41
N PHE A 704 -15.78 6.04 11.57
CA PHE A 704 -15.07 5.34 12.66
C PHE A 704 -15.41 5.87 14.05
N LEU A 705 -15.93 7.09 14.16
CA LEU A 705 -16.37 7.70 15.41
C LEU A 705 -17.89 7.64 15.61
N ASP A 706 -18.64 7.19 14.61
CA ASP A 706 -20.09 7.06 14.70
C ASP A 706 -20.48 5.85 15.55
N LYS A 707 -21.38 6.07 16.53
CA LYS A 707 -21.80 5.04 17.49
C LYS A 707 -22.64 3.94 16.83
N GLU A 708 -23.50 4.30 15.86
CA GLU A 708 -24.39 3.34 15.20
C GLU A 708 -23.60 2.45 14.24
N GLU A 709 -22.69 3.03 13.46
CA GLU A 709 -21.80 2.29 12.55
C GLU A 709 -20.85 1.36 13.31
N ASN A 710 -20.27 1.80 14.44
CA ASN A 710 -19.46 0.94 15.29
C ASN A 710 -20.26 -0.23 15.86
N ALA A 711 -21.52 -0.03 16.25
CA ALA A 711 -22.37 -1.10 16.75
C ALA A 711 -22.66 -2.16 15.68
N ILE A 712 -22.90 -1.73 14.43
CA ILE A 712 -23.07 -2.65 13.29
C ILE A 712 -21.77 -3.41 13.01
N ALA A 713 -20.64 -2.69 12.97
CA ALA A 713 -19.33 -3.27 12.71
C ALA A 713 -18.95 -4.31 13.79
N ASN A 714 -19.25 -4.02 15.07
CA ASN A 714 -19.04 -4.95 16.18
C ASN A 714 -19.87 -6.23 16.03
N GLY A 715 -21.15 -6.12 15.66
CA GLY A 715 -22.00 -7.30 15.42
C GLY A 715 -21.42 -8.22 14.35
N ILE A 716 -21.04 -7.66 13.20
CA ILE A 716 -20.45 -8.40 12.09
C ILE A 716 -19.11 -9.04 12.50
N ALA A 717 -18.23 -8.28 13.17
CA ALA A 717 -16.92 -8.75 13.60
C ALA A 717 -17.03 -9.87 14.63
N SER A 718 -17.92 -9.74 15.61
CA SER A 718 -18.19 -10.75 16.63
C SER A 718 -18.65 -12.05 15.99
N ALA A 719 -19.70 -12.03 15.17
CA ALA A 719 -20.26 -13.25 14.60
C ALA A 719 -19.27 -14.02 13.74
N ILE A 720 -18.48 -13.33 12.90
CA ILE A 720 -17.52 -13.97 12.00
C ILE A 720 -16.28 -14.45 12.77
N SER A 721 -15.74 -13.67 13.71
CA SER A 721 -14.55 -14.07 14.47
C SER A 721 -14.84 -15.25 15.40
N THR A 722 -16.02 -15.27 16.04
CA THR A 722 -16.47 -16.38 16.87
C THR A 722 -16.73 -17.63 16.03
N SER A 723 -17.44 -17.53 14.90
CA SER A 723 -17.76 -18.70 14.08
C SER A 723 -16.55 -19.32 13.38
N ALA A 724 -15.51 -18.53 13.14
CA ALA A 724 -14.23 -18.99 12.62
C ALA A 724 -13.30 -19.54 13.71
N GLY A 725 -13.67 -19.42 14.99
CA GLY A 725 -12.78 -19.71 16.13
C GLY A 725 -11.48 -18.90 16.05
N SER A 726 -11.55 -17.68 15.52
CA SER A 726 -10.38 -16.85 15.20
C SER A 726 -10.56 -15.44 15.74
N PRO A 727 -10.46 -15.22 17.07
CA PRO A 727 -10.68 -13.92 17.70
C PRO A 727 -9.80 -12.79 17.14
N TRP A 728 -8.59 -13.11 16.66
CA TRP A 728 -7.70 -12.16 16.00
C TRP A 728 -8.24 -11.57 14.68
N LEU A 729 -9.30 -12.14 14.11
CA LEU A 729 -9.98 -11.56 12.95
C LEU A 729 -10.91 -10.40 13.31
N TYR A 730 -11.32 -10.29 14.57
CA TYR A 730 -12.32 -9.29 14.99
C TYR A 730 -11.95 -7.86 14.58
N PRO A 731 -10.77 -7.31 14.96
CA PRO A 731 -10.52 -5.88 14.73
C PRO A 731 -10.40 -5.58 13.24
N ILE A 732 -9.87 -6.53 12.49
CA ILE A 732 -9.68 -6.46 11.05
C ILE A 732 -11.02 -6.42 10.32
N ILE A 733 -11.97 -7.26 10.73
CA ILE A 733 -13.32 -7.28 10.15
C ILE A 733 -14.05 -5.98 10.49
N LYS A 734 -13.96 -5.52 11.75
CA LYS A 734 -14.57 -4.25 12.20
C LYS A 734 -14.03 -3.07 11.38
N TYR A 735 -12.72 -2.86 11.39
CA TYR A 735 -12.10 -1.71 10.71
C TYR A 735 -12.21 -1.82 9.19
N GLY A 736 -12.14 -3.04 8.65
CA GLY A 736 -12.39 -3.30 7.23
C GLY A 736 -13.82 -2.90 6.81
N TYR A 737 -14.84 -3.25 7.59
CA TYR A 737 -16.22 -2.83 7.34
C TYR A 737 -16.37 -1.31 7.38
N LEU A 738 -15.89 -0.65 8.44
CA LEU A 738 -16.01 0.80 8.61
C LEU A 738 -15.32 1.56 7.46
N PHE A 739 -14.14 1.10 7.05
CA PHE A 739 -13.43 1.70 5.93
C PHE A 739 -14.13 1.43 4.58
N CYS A 740 -14.70 0.23 4.38
CA CYS A 740 -15.53 -0.05 3.21
C CYS A 740 -16.74 0.88 3.13
N ARG A 741 -17.38 1.19 4.27
CA ARG A 741 -18.47 2.17 4.34
C ARG A 741 -17.99 3.58 3.98
N ALA A 742 -16.85 4.02 4.53
CA ALA A 742 -16.27 5.31 4.18
C ALA A 742 -15.90 5.43 2.69
N LEU A 743 -15.36 4.37 2.09
CA LEU A 743 -15.12 4.30 0.65
C LEU A 743 -16.41 4.41 -0.16
N ALA A 744 -17.46 3.71 0.27
CA ALA A 744 -18.74 3.69 -0.40
C ALA A 744 -19.39 5.09 -0.41
N ASP A 745 -19.41 5.78 0.72
CA ASP A 745 -19.97 7.13 0.85
C ASP A 745 -19.15 8.15 0.05
N SER A 746 -17.83 8.09 0.13
CA SER A 746 -16.93 8.99 -0.61
C SER A 746 -17.09 8.84 -2.13
N GLY A 747 -17.20 7.60 -2.63
CA GLY A 747 -17.42 7.35 -4.06
C GLY A 747 -18.77 7.87 -4.55
N SER A 748 -19.83 7.68 -3.73
CA SER A 748 -21.17 8.20 -4.01
C SER A 748 -21.18 9.74 -4.07
N GLU A 749 -20.53 10.39 -3.10
CA GLU A 749 -20.46 11.85 -3.02
C GLU A 749 -19.67 12.48 -4.16
N VAL A 750 -18.52 11.92 -4.52
CA VAL A 750 -17.77 12.40 -5.69
C VAL A 750 -18.59 12.25 -6.97
N THR A 751 -19.37 11.17 -7.10
CA THR A 751 -20.26 10.99 -8.26
C THR A 751 -21.32 12.09 -8.34
N LYS A 752 -21.90 12.51 -7.20
CA LYS A 752 -22.84 13.64 -7.13
C LYS A 752 -22.16 14.97 -7.45
N LEU A 753 -20.98 15.22 -6.89
CA LEU A 753 -20.17 16.40 -7.19
C LEU A 753 -19.91 16.54 -8.69
N LEU A 754 -19.53 15.46 -9.36
CA LEU A 754 -19.29 15.44 -10.80
C LEU A 754 -20.57 15.61 -11.64
N ALA A 755 -21.75 15.39 -11.06
CA ALA A 755 -23.03 15.68 -11.68
C ALA A 755 -23.47 17.15 -11.49
N GLY A 756 -22.67 17.98 -10.81
CA GLY A 756 -23.00 19.37 -10.48
C GLY A 756 -23.79 19.54 -9.17
N GLU A 757 -24.05 18.46 -8.42
CA GLU A 757 -24.74 18.53 -7.14
C GLU A 757 -23.80 18.95 -6.01
N ALA A 758 -24.34 19.61 -4.99
CA ALA A 758 -23.61 19.90 -3.76
C ALA A 758 -23.70 18.71 -2.78
N VAL A 759 -22.62 18.43 -2.05
CA VAL A 759 -22.58 17.37 -1.02
C VAL A 759 -22.23 17.94 0.35
N GLN A 760 -22.75 17.33 1.41
CA GLN A 760 -22.49 17.77 2.79
C GLN A 760 -21.01 17.61 3.13
N ILE A 761 -20.38 18.60 3.77
CA ILE A 761 -18.95 18.51 4.11
C ILE A 761 -18.72 17.40 5.13
N VAL A 762 -19.48 17.43 6.23
CA VAL A 762 -19.41 16.47 7.32
C VAL A 762 -20.72 15.67 7.34
N PRO A 763 -20.67 14.33 7.41
CA PRO A 763 -21.88 13.52 7.54
C PRO A 763 -22.54 13.75 8.90
N GLY A 764 -23.86 13.93 8.90
CA GLY A 764 -24.63 14.10 10.13
C GLY A 764 -25.79 15.07 9.98
N LYS A 765 -26.85 14.89 10.78
CA LYS A 765 -28.06 15.73 10.71
C LYS A 765 -27.82 17.17 11.14
N GLU A 766 -26.83 17.40 11.99
CA GLU A 766 -26.50 18.72 12.55
C GLU A 766 -25.88 19.67 11.50
N PHE A 767 -25.09 19.13 10.56
CA PHE A 767 -24.37 19.91 9.54
C PHE A 767 -24.98 19.78 8.14
N LYS A 768 -26.21 19.29 8.05
CA LYS A 768 -26.88 18.95 6.78
C LYS A 768 -26.98 20.13 5.78
N ASP A 769 -26.99 21.35 6.30
CA ASP A 769 -27.17 22.59 5.54
C ASP A 769 -25.81 23.16 5.07
N ILE A 770 -24.69 22.56 5.49
CA ILE A 770 -23.33 22.96 5.08
C ILE A 770 -22.84 22.01 3.99
N THR A 771 -23.01 22.45 2.74
CA THR A 771 -22.63 21.69 1.54
C THR A 771 -21.57 22.41 0.72
N LEU A 772 -20.79 21.65 -0.05
CA LEU A 772 -19.90 22.16 -1.09
C LEU A 772 -20.22 21.53 -2.44
N THR A 773 -20.13 22.36 -3.47
CA THR A 773 -20.08 21.98 -4.87
C THR A 773 -18.65 21.66 -5.30
N TYR A 774 -18.49 21.03 -6.46
CA TYR A 774 -17.17 20.72 -7.01
C TYR A 774 -16.34 21.99 -7.27
N LYS A 775 -16.97 23.08 -7.75
CA LYS A 775 -16.31 24.39 -7.94
C LYS A 775 -15.77 24.95 -6.61
N GLU A 776 -16.52 24.81 -5.52
CA GLU A 776 -16.06 25.26 -4.19
C GLU A 776 -14.89 24.42 -3.66
N TYR A 777 -14.83 23.12 -3.95
CA TYR A 777 -13.64 22.30 -3.68
C TYR A 777 -12.40 22.81 -4.45
N LEU A 778 -12.54 23.13 -5.74
CA LEU A 778 -11.44 23.70 -6.51
C LEU A 778 -11.02 25.08 -5.97
N LYS A 779 -11.98 25.90 -5.53
CA LYS A 779 -11.70 27.19 -4.87
C LYS A 779 -10.81 27.00 -3.65
N LEU A 780 -11.09 25.99 -2.82
CA LEU A 780 -10.24 25.62 -1.68
C LEU A 780 -8.85 25.15 -2.11
N TYR A 781 -8.71 24.41 -3.22
CA TYR A 781 -7.40 23.96 -3.70
C TYR A 781 -6.56 25.14 -4.23
N ILE A 782 -7.18 26.07 -4.96
CA ILE A 782 -6.51 27.27 -5.49
C ILE A 782 -6.06 28.13 -4.31
N LEU A 783 -6.95 28.27 -3.34
CA LEU A 783 -6.69 28.95 -2.08
C LEU A 783 -5.47 28.38 -1.36
N CYS A 784 -5.37 27.06 -1.20
CA CYS A 784 -4.18 26.41 -0.66
C CYS A 784 -2.93 26.70 -1.50
N ALA A 785 -3.04 26.66 -2.83
CA ALA A 785 -1.92 26.86 -3.73
C ALA A 785 -1.33 28.28 -3.64
N VAL A 786 -2.17 29.32 -3.55
CA VAL A 786 -1.72 30.73 -3.51
C VAL A 786 -1.08 31.14 -2.17
N LEU A 787 -1.12 30.30 -1.14
CA LEU A 787 -0.48 30.63 0.14
C LEU A 787 1.04 30.67 0.02
N SER A 788 1.62 29.85 -0.86
CA SER A 788 3.05 29.93 -1.19
C SER A 788 3.31 30.92 -2.32
N ASP A 789 4.38 31.71 -2.25
CA ASP A 789 4.76 32.68 -3.31
C ASP A 789 4.95 32.01 -4.68
N LYS A 790 5.48 30.78 -4.68
CA LYS A 790 5.64 29.98 -5.89
C LYS A 790 4.28 29.56 -6.46
N GLY A 791 3.38 29.06 -5.60
CA GLY A 791 2.06 28.64 -6.04
C GLY A 791 1.19 29.81 -6.49
N GLU A 792 1.25 30.97 -5.82
CA GLU A 792 0.63 32.22 -6.28
C GLU A 792 1.08 32.58 -7.69
N LYS A 793 2.40 32.53 -7.93
CA LYS A 793 2.97 32.74 -9.26
C LYS A 793 2.47 31.72 -10.28
N ASP A 794 2.49 30.43 -9.94
CA ASP A 794 2.05 29.37 -10.85
C ASP A 794 0.56 29.54 -11.24
N ILE A 795 -0.31 29.87 -10.27
CA ILE A 795 -1.75 30.13 -10.49
C ILE A 795 -1.95 31.34 -11.41
N VAL A 796 -1.33 32.48 -11.10
CA VAL A 796 -1.48 33.71 -11.90
C VAL A 796 -0.96 33.50 -13.33
N MET A 797 0.17 32.83 -13.49
CA MET A 797 0.75 32.61 -14.82
C MET A 797 -0.06 31.60 -15.64
N ARG A 798 -0.64 30.56 -15.03
CA ARG A 798 -1.52 29.63 -15.77
C ARG A 798 -2.89 30.23 -16.08
N ALA A 799 -3.39 31.14 -15.25
CA ALA A 799 -4.55 31.96 -15.60
C ALA A 799 -4.24 32.83 -16.83
N ALA A 800 -3.02 33.37 -16.92
CA ALA A 800 -2.54 34.05 -18.13
C ALA A 800 -2.62 33.15 -19.36
N ASP A 801 -2.29 31.87 -19.23
CA ASP A 801 -2.37 30.93 -20.35
C ASP A 801 -3.79 30.74 -20.85
N CYS A 802 -4.75 30.56 -19.94
CA CYS A 802 -6.17 30.48 -20.29
C CYS A 802 -6.63 31.76 -21.01
N ILE A 803 -6.25 32.95 -20.51
CA ILE A 803 -6.57 34.23 -21.15
C ILE A 803 -5.99 34.32 -22.56
N GLN A 804 -4.73 33.92 -22.74
CA GLN A 804 -4.10 33.89 -24.06
C GLN A 804 -4.82 32.94 -25.03
N LEU A 805 -5.21 31.74 -24.57
CA LEU A 805 -5.94 30.76 -25.38
C LEU A 805 -7.31 31.30 -25.81
N ASN A 806 -8.03 31.93 -24.87
CA ASN A 806 -9.38 32.44 -25.10
C ASN A 806 -9.37 33.65 -26.03
N THR A 807 -8.41 34.57 -25.86
CA THR A 807 -8.30 35.79 -26.68
C THR A 807 -7.43 35.64 -27.94
N LYS A 808 -6.76 34.49 -28.10
CA LYS A 808 -5.78 34.22 -29.17
C LYS A 808 -4.72 35.32 -29.30
N SER A 809 -4.40 35.98 -28.18
CA SER A 809 -3.50 37.12 -28.12
C SER A 809 -2.35 36.84 -27.17
N LYS A 810 -1.10 37.02 -27.63
CA LYS A 810 0.10 36.78 -26.81
C LYS A 810 0.28 37.91 -25.79
N LEU A 811 0.08 37.64 -24.51
CA LEU A 811 0.17 38.64 -23.42
C LEU A 811 1.58 39.21 -23.25
N SER A 812 2.62 38.46 -23.62
CA SER A 812 4.00 38.98 -23.63
C SER A 812 4.16 40.20 -24.57
N GLU A 813 3.25 40.36 -25.53
CA GLU A 813 3.23 41.42 -26.53
C GLU A 813 2.33 42.60 -26.16
N LYS A 814 1.63 42.51 -25.02
CA LYS A 814 0.67 43.49 -24.54
C LYS A 814 1.32 44.29 -23.41
N TYR A 815 1.57 45.58 -23.65
CA TYR A 815 2.29 46.44 -22.71
C TYR A 815 1.35 47.42 -22.00
N THR A 816 1.62 47.64 -20.72
CA THR A 816 0.90 48.64 -19.90
C THR A 816 1.63 49.99 -19.84
N MET A 817 2.87 50.05 -20.33
CA MET A 817 3.66 51.27 -20.41
C MET A 817 4.32 51.42 -21.79
N VAL A 818 4.35 52.67 -22.28
CA VAL A 818 5.02 53.04 -23.53
C VAL A 818 6.15 54.03 -23.24
N SER A 819 7.28 53.82 -23.89
CA SER A 819 8.45 54.69 -23.90
C SER A 819 8.56 55.35 -25.27
N LEU A 820 8.61 56.68 -25.32
CA LEU A 820 8.77 57.44 -26.55
C LEU A 820 10.09 58.20 -26.54
N LYS A 821 10.85 58.08 -27.63
CA LYS A 821 12.08 58.83 -27.87
C LYS A 821 12.01 59.44 -29.26
N ALA A 822 12.20 60.75 -29.33
CA ALA A 822 12.17 61.48 -30.59
C ALA A 822 13.25 62.55 -30.61
N THR A 823 13.88 62.76 -31.76
CA THR A 823 14.74 63.93 -32.00
C THR A 823 14.01 64.88 -32.94
N VAL A 824 13.84 66.13 -32.49
CA VAL A 824 13.16 67.18 -33.26
C VAL A 824 14.13 68.33 -33.47
N LYS A 825 14.30 68.77 -34.72
CA LYS A 825 15.15 69.92 -35.06
C LYS A 825 14.33 71.20 -35.01
N SER A 826 14.79 72.17 -34.23
CA SER A 826 14.20 73.52 -34.16
C SER A 826 15.11 74.52 -34.87
N SER A 827 14.56 75.33 -35.76
CA SER A 827 15.31 76.39 -36.45
C SER A 827 15.66 77.57 -35.51
N THR A 828 16.86 78.11 -35.64
CA THR A 828 17.38 79.30 -34.92
C THR A 828 17.88 80.33 -35.92
N THR A 829 17.55 81.60 -35.74
CA THR A 829 17.78 82.64 -36.77
C THR A 829 19.04 83.47 -36.50
N PHE A 830 19.33 83.74 -35.23
CA PHE A 830 20.38 84.64 -34.76
C PHE A 830 21.58 83.88 -34.18
N LEU A 831 21.34 82.79 -33.41
CA LEU A 831 22.37 81.94 -32.80
C LEU A 831 23.46 81.43 -33.77
N PRO A 832 23.14 81.00 -35.00
CA PRO A 832 24.14 80.55 -35.98
C PRO A 832 25.08 81.66 -36.43
N LYS A 833 24.63 82.92 -36.37
CA LYS A 833 25.37 84.10 -36.84
C LYS A 833 26.27 84.72 -35.74
N VAL A 834 26.09 84.32 -34.48
CA VAL A 834 26.87 84.82 -33.34
C VAL A 834 28.37 84.49 -33.44
N PRO A 835 28.81 83.27 -33.83
CA PRO A 835 30.24 82.97 -33.99
C PRO A 835 30.91 83.84 -35.07
N ALA A 836 30.21 84.06 -36.19
CA ALA A 836 30.66 84.95 -37.27
C ALA A 836 30.76 86.41 -36.79
N PHE A 837 29.79 86.87 -35.98
CA PHE A 837 29.83 88.18 -35.34
C PHE A 837 31.00 88.35 -34.35
N LEU A 838 31.37 87.28 -33.64
CA LEU A 838 32.50 87.25 -32.69
C LEU A 838 33.86 86.95 -33.34
N GLY A 839 33.95 86.96 -34.68
CA GLY A 839 35.19 86.75 -35.43
C GLY A 839 35.74 85.32 -35.38
N LYS A 840 34.93 84.34 -34.96
CA LYS A 840 35.31 82.92 -34.94
C LYS A 840 34.80 82.24 -36.21
N GLN A 841 35.67 82.07 -37.21
CA GLN A 841 35.35 81.25 -38.39
C GLN A 841 35.58 79.76 -38.10
N GLY A 842 34.50 78.98 -38.07
CA GLY A 842 34.54 77.51 -38.00
C GLY A 842 33.15 76.89 -38.15
N LYS A 843 33.05 75.96 -39.12
CA LYS A 843 31.90 75.15 -39.60
C LYS A 843 30.55 75.87 -39.74
N GLU A 844 30.06 75.93 -40.98
CA GLU A 844 28.65 76.26 -41.28
C GLU A 844 27.73 75.38 -40.43
N THR A 845 27.01 76.01 -39.50
CA THR A 845 25.93 75.36 -38.76
C THR A 845 24.65 75.50 -39.59
N ASP A 846 23.90 74.42 -39.78
CA ASP A 846 22.63 74.34 -40.53
C ASP A 846 21.47 75.20 -39.97
N GLY A 847 21.76 76.01 -38.95
CA GLY A 847 20.80 76.87 -38.29
C GLY A 847 19.86 76.14 -37.35
N LYS A 848 20.00 74.83 -37.16
CA LYS A 848 19.07 74.00 -36.40
C LYS A 848 19.68 73.53 -35.09
N LYS A 849 18.81 73.33 -34.10
CA LYS A 849 19.16 72.74 -32.81
C LYS A 849 18.27 71.54 -32.55
N SER A 850 18.91 70.41 -32.24
CA SER A 850 18.20 69.17 -31.90
C SER A 850 17.66 69.23 -30.47
N ILE A 851 16.39 68.91 -30.33
CA ILE A 851 15.70 68.69 -29.06
C ILE A 851 15.49 67.17 -28.97
N LEU A 852 16.12 66.56 -27.97
CA LEU A 852 15.91 65.16 -27.65
C LEU A 852 14.77 65.05 -26.64
N TYR A 853 13.67 64.41 -27.04
CA TYR A 853 12.59 64.03 -26.16
C TYR A 853 12.73 62.57 -25.75
N ARG A 854 12.50 62.29 -24.46
CA ARG A 854 12.44 60.95 -23.90
C ARG A 854 11.46 60.96 -22.73
N SER A 855 10.43 60.13 -22.80
CA SER A 855 9.45 59.98 -21.72
C SER A 855 8.89 58.56 -21.69
N VAL A 856 8.28 58.20 -20.56
CA VAL A 856 7.57 56.93 -20.34
C VAL A 856 6.22 57.26 -19.73
N LEU A 857 5.16 56.62 -20.22
CA LEU A 857 3.80 56.77 -19.72
C LEU A 857 3.20 55.38 -19.42
N ALA A 858 2.39 55.29 -18.37
CA ALA A 858 1.69 54.08 -17.92
C ALA A 858 0.18 54.33 -17.86
N TYR A 859 -0.63 53.26 -17.88
CA TYR A 859 -2.07 53.31 -17.59
C TYR A 859 -2.38 53.79 -16.17
#